data_AF-A0AAD4C760-F1
#
_entry.id   AF-A0AAD4C760-F1
#
_cell.length_a   1.000
_cell.length_b   1.000
_cell.length_c   1.000
_cell.angle_alpha   90.00
_cell.angle_beta   90.00
_cell.angle_gamma   90.00
#
_symmetry.space_group_name_H-M   'P 1'
#
loop_
_entity.id
_entity.type
_entity.pdbx_description
1 polymer ?
#
loop_
_entity_poly.entity_id
_entity_poly.type
_entity_poly.pdbx_seq_one_letter_code
_entity_poly.pdbx_strand_id
1 'polypeptide(L)'
;MPPSIPVPVANKGLVRLMKESPVSGWDDAWKIGLTPWDSGDIQPALRDLILFNELDLPKAGRALVPGCGRGYDAAFIASHLGLDALAIDISPTAVQAARENPSAISGASVTFEATDFFELSVPDGQHFNLIYDHTFFVAIPPVRRCDWGKQISALLKPGGYLVTLVFPLNLPVDEDGPPFFVKPEHYAEVLGEGWEKVLDKAPENSIPERRSLTNLRTATNPRLPWLHRCLLHFATTAPASSIVEPGLAAESSSDAIRDRKLCSLGTALSQEDSDSSAVWARYVDFGTLDYSGLPLEIHQKVLRKCVPQPSVLRPFAAKRMQGPPPPRTPHLYEARLKAVMRNIRSIAQKPSLDDYNYVLEQFAAVGHPYGSMDVYDELRHAVKLQPDTRTFRLTLQSIAHRLTLPMYKSRRAKIQSDCAAFCKALLNDMSSFGIPFTPAILDLAMRISKETADQDMFSQLLKLVYGIDLDFPDHLPIQWDHNATVEAGIPQLPNFQPFSTAALNTTIDMVGRSGNVSKLVQAFEVLTQPLPPQASQHHSLEFDDEDDFGVVNPASTQPHQTPHAKPNSTTYHLLLKHLSRANHSTLARHYLFQAFQLERVVDRAVRTHIYHTPYKTPAPQFATNRHMLLSVFGTAKRNKDMQLMRFVGYIARQTYRRKKNDITYYSELRELQRQGRQPLAADHDPSHPNSSELQVAHVDVLPPFPDAADATTSIPLIPPELSPPVKYFDVAVHLDILQKDFENIANFYTQEFLPGLARKTQRVKERLGRRRVVDLLSHVKIGQKWLTFSKTGRQMVRVSLWRKVLGKYSQGNQ
;
A
#
# COMPACT_ATOMS: atom_id res chain seq x y z
N MET A 1 10.01 16.16 -20.22
CA MET A 1 10.58 15.16 -19.30
C MET A 1 11.93 15.70 -18.85
N PRO A 2 12.24 15.82 -17.56
CA PRO A 2 13.62 16.04 -17.18
C PRO A 2 14.40 14.71 -17.34
N PRO A 3 15.69 14.78 -17.71
CA PRO A 3 16.54 13.60 -17.89
C PRO A 3 16.77 12.87 -16.56
N SER A 4 16.84 11.55 -16.61
CA SER A 4 17.20 10.68 -15.48
C SER A 4 18.62 10.98 -15.00
N ILE A 5 18.78 11.25 -13.70
CA ILE A 5 20.06 11.52 -13.04
C ILE A 5 20.73 10.17 -12.68
N PRO A 6 22.05 9.98 -12.86
CA PRO A 6 22.73 8.74 -12.50
C PRO A 6 22.91 8.64 -10.99
N VAL A 7 22.51 7.52 -10.39
CA VAL A 7 22.96 7.07 -9.07
C VAL A 7 24.41 6.59 -9.21
N PRO A 8 25.32 6.75 -8.23
CA PRO A 8 26.62 6.08 -8.27
C PRO A 8 26.39 4.57 -8.16
N VAL A 9 26.33 3.90 -9.30
CA VAL A 9 26.23 2.44 -9.44
C VAL A 9 27.64 1.85 -9.25
N ALA A 10 27.77 0.70 -8.59
CA ALA A 10 29.04 -0.01 -8.50
C ALA A 10 29.67 -0.18 -9.90
N ASN A 11 30.96 0.17 -10.05
CA ASN A 11 31.61 0.10 -11.36
C ASN A 11 31.71 -1.38 -11.79
N LYS A 12 30.94 -1.77 -12.79
CA LYS A 12 30.85 -3.17 -13.26
C LYS A 12 32.21 -3.76 -13.65
N GLY A 13 33.13 -2.94 -14.16
CA GLY A 13 34.49 -3.37 -14.49
C GLY A 13 35.28 -3.73 -13.22
N LEU A 14 35.19 -2.89 -12.19
CA LEU A 14 35.83 -3.14 -10.90
C LEU A 14 35.26 -4.37 -10.20
N VAL A 15 33.93 -4.48 -10.15
CA VAL A 15 33.23 -5.63 -9.54
C VAL A 15 33.63 -6.93 -10.22
N ARG A 16 33.73 -6.93 -11.55
CA ARG A 16 34.19 -8.09 -12.31
C ARG A 16 35.65 -8.44 -11.97
N LEU A 17 36.53 -7.45 -11.92
CA LEU A 17 37.94 -7.64 -11.59
C LEU A 17 38.14 -8.22 -10.18
N MET A 18 37.38 -7.73 -9.19
CA MET A 18 37.43 -8.27 -7.82
C MET A 18 36.95 -9.71 -7.72
N LYS A 19 36.04 -10.15 -8.61
CA LYS A 19 35.57 -11.54 -8.67
C LYS A 19 36.57 -12.46 -9.36
N GLU A 20 37.22 -11.98 -10.41
CA GLU A 20 38.17 -12.76 -11.22
C GLU A 20 39.53 -12.93 -10.51
N SER A 21 39.98 -11.91 -9.75
CA SER A 21 41.24 -11.93 -9.00
C SER A 21 41.05 -11.52 -7.54
N PRO A 22 40.57 -12.41 -6.64
CA PRO A 22 40.28 -12.05 -5.24
C PRO A 22 41.51 -11.65 -4.41
N VAL A 23 42.71 -12.11 -4.79
CA VAL A 23 43.96 -11.88 -4.04
C VAL A 23 44.70 -10.63 -4.52
N SER A 24 44.84 -10.44 -5.84
CA SER A 24 45.56 -9.30 -6.45
C SER A 24 44.66 -8.19 -6.97
N GLY A 25 43.34 -8.36 -6.90
CA GLY A 25 42.38 -7.54 -7.66
C GLY A 25 42.52 -6.04 -7.43
N TRP A 26 42.77 -5.60 -6.20
CA TRP A 26 42.98 -4.18 -5.89
C TRP A 26 44.24 -3.62 -6.56
N ASP A 27 45.35 -4.37 -6.55
CA ASP A 27 46.60 -3.95 -7.20
C ASP A 27 46.47 -3.96 -8.73
N ASP A 28 45.76 -4.95 -9.27
CA ASP A 28 45.47 -5.01 -10.71
C ASP A 28 44.60 -3.83 -11.15
N ALA A 29 43.64 -3.38 -10.33
CA ALA A 29 42.83 -2.20 -10.59
C ALA A 29 43.70 -0.93 -10.67
N TRP A 30 44.70 -0.79 -9.78
CA TRP A 30 45.65 0.31 -9.80
C TRP A 30 46.56 0.28 -11.03
N LYS A 31 47.10 -0.89 -11.42
CA LYS A 31 47.95 -1.05 -12.62
C LYS A 31 47.26 -0.63 -13.90
N ILE A 32 45.97 -0.94 -14.04
CA ILE A 32 45.18 -0.59 -15.24
C ILE A 32 44.51 0.80 -15.14
N GLY A 33 44.71 1.53 -14.04
CA GLY A 33 44.13 2.85 -13.81
C GLY A 33 42.61 2.87 -13.58
N LEU A 34 42.01 1.73 -13.19
CA LEU A 34 40.58 1.62 -12.91
C LEU A 34 40.30 1.97 -11.44
N THR A 35 40.42 3.25 -11.08
CA THR A 35 40.31 3.76 -9.71
C THR A 35 39.13 4.73 -9.53
N PRO A 36 37.86 4.32 -9.76
CA PRO A 36 36.70 5.21 -9.72
C PRO A 36 36.36 5.79 -8.34
N TRP A 37 37.00 5.30 -7.27
CA TRP A 37 36.87 5.86 -5.92
C TRP A 37 37.83 7.03 -5.65
N ASP A 38 38.92 7.12 -6.41
CA ASP A 38 39.93 8.18 -6.28
C ASP A 38 39.33 9.50 -6.76
N SER A 39 39.26 10.47 -5.85
CA SER A 39 38.70 11.79 -6.12
C SER A 39 39.78 12.81 -6.54
N GLY A 40 41.06 12.41 -6.54
CA GLY A 40 42.20 13.26 -6.91
C GLY A 40 42.53 14.37 -5.91
N ASP A 41 41.81 14.47 -4.79
CA ASP A 41 41.98 15.50 -3.76
C ASP A 41 41.46 15.01 -2.39
N ILE A 42 41.77 15.76 -1.33
CA ILE A 42 41.32 15.51 0.05
C ILE A 42 39.80 15.54 0.15
N GLN A 43 39.22 14.74 1.05
CA GLN A 43 37.78 14.78 1.27
C GLN A 43 37.35 16.09 1.97
N PRO A 44 36.43 16.89 1.39
CA PRO A 44 35.98 18.15 1.98
C PRO A 44 35.41 17.99 3.40
N ALA A 45 34.77 16.85 3.68
CA ALA A 45 34.22 16.55 5.00
C ALA A 45 35.31 16.37 6.08
N LEU A 46 36.44 15.75 5.74
CA LEU A 46 37.59 15.62 6.64
C LEU A 46 38.25 16.98 6.86
N ARG A 47 38.42 17.74 5.79
CA ARG A 47 38.97 19.10 5.85
C ARG A 47 38.16 19.99 6.78
N ASP A 48 36.85 20.03 6.58
CA ASP A 48 35.96 20.88 7.37
C ASP A 48 35.93 20.43 8.85
N LEU A 49 35.93 19.12 9.12
CA LEU A 49 36.01 18.56 10.48
C LEU A 49 37.25 19.07 11.24
N ILE A 50 38.43 19.06 10.59
CA ILE A 50 39.70 19.47 11.20
C ILE A 50 39.82 21.00 11.28
N LEU A 51 39.50 21.73 10.20
CA LEU A 51 39.69 23.19 10.15
C LEU A 51 38.71 23.97 11.03
N PHE A 52 37.46 23.53 11.13
CA PHE A 52 36.46 24.19 11.98
C PHE A 52 36.50 23.71 13.44
N ASN A 53 37.43 22.80 13.76
CA ASN A 53 37.66 22.26 15.10
C ASN A 53 36.34 21.82 15.76
N GLU A 54 35.47 21.16 14.98
CA GLU A 54 34.14 20.75 15.44
C GLU A 54 34.22 19.75 16.62
N LEU A 55 35.37 19.09 16.76
CA LEU A 55 35.76 18.21 17.87
C LEU A 55 37.23 18.45 18.22
N ASP A 56 37.58 18.27 19.49
CA ASP A 56 38.97 18.34 19.95
C ASP A 56 39.70 17.02 19.66
N LEU A 57 40.07 16.82 18.39
CA LEU A 57 40.84 15.67 17.94
C LEU A 57 42.26 15.71 18.50
N PRO A 58 42.93 14.55 18.71
CA PRO A 58 44.28 14.51 19.24
C PRO A 58 45.25 15.28 18.35
N LYS A 59 46.03 16.17 18.96
CA LYS A 59 47.03 17.03 18.28
C LYS A 59 48.47 16.50 18.37
N ALA A 60 48.62 15.31 18.94
CA ALA A 60 49.90 14.61 19.09
C ALA A 60 49.63 13.10 19.21
N GLY A 61 50.61 12.29 18.79
CA GLY A 61 50.49 10.84 18.76
C GLY A 61 50.43 10.29 17.34
N ARG A 62 49.80 9.13 17.16
CA ARG A 62 49.81 8.40 15.87
C ARG A 62 48.42 8.34 15.24
N ALA A 63 48.36 8.40 13.91
CA ALA A 63 47.14 8.19 13.14
C ALA A 63 47.28 6.98 12.20
N LEU A 64 46.18 6.31 11.88
CA LEU A 64 46.11 5.26 10.86
C LEU A 64 45.06 5.59 9.81
N VAL A 65 45.43 5.44 8.53
CA VAL A 65 44.52 5.53 7.39
C VAL A 65 44.58 4.21 6.61
N PRO A 66 43.64 3.27 6.82
CA PRO A 66 43.61 2.01 6.09
C PRO A 66 42.95 2.18 4.70
N GLY A 67 43.51 1.50 3.70
CA GLY A 67 43.09 1.65 2.30
C GLY A 67 43.36 3.05 1.77
N CYS A 68 44.57 3.56 1.98
CA CYS A 68 44.89 4.98 1.80
C CYS A 68 44.91 5.44 0.33
N GLY A 69 44.95 4.53 -0.65
CA GLY A 69 45.07 4.88 -2.05
C GLY A 69 46.26 5.81 -2.32
N ARG A 70 46.01 7.00 -2.89
CA ARG A 70 47.04 8.03 -3.13
C ARG A 70 47.42 8.87 -1.90
N GLY A 71 46.81 8.61 -0.74
CA GLY A 71 47.28 9.19 0.53
C GLY A 71 46.89 10.64 0.82
N TYR A 72 45.97 11.26 0.06
CA TYR A 72 45.57 12.66 0.25
C TYR A 72 45.11 12.94 1.70
N ASP A 73 44.19 12.12 2.22
CA ASP A 73 43.59 12.30 3.55
C ASP A 73 44.63 12.07 4.66
N ALA A 74 45.56 11.12 4.48
CA ALA A 74 46.63 10.84 5.45
C ALA A 74 47.60 12.02 5.58
N ALA A 75 48.00 12.61 4.45
CA ALA A 75 48.84 13.80 4.42
C ALA A 75 48.19 15.01 5.09
N PHE A 76 46.89 15.18 4.86
CA PHE A 76 46.12 16.25 5.48
C PHE A 76 46.01 16.09 7.00
N ILE A 77 45.71 14.87 7.48
CA ILE A 77 45.67 14.55 8.92
C ILE A 77 47.02 14.83 9.58
N ALA A 78 48.12 14.33 9.01
CA ALA A 78 49.45 14.50 9.61
C ALA A 78 49.89 15.97 9.66
N SER A 79 49.66 16.73 8.58
CA SER A 79 50.05 18.15 8.52
C SER A 79 49.23 19.05 9.45
N HIS A 80 47.92 18.81 9.61
CA HIS A 80 47.02 19.73 10.33
C HIS A 80 46.76 19.33 11.78
N LEU A 81 46.87 18.04 12.12
CA LEU A 81 46.77 17.55 13.51
C LEU A 81 48.13 17.27 14.13
N GLY A 82 49.24 17.34 13.39
CA GLY A 82 50.58 17.07 13.92
C GLY A 82 50.79 15.61 14.35
N LEU A 83 49.98 14.69 13.82
CA LEU A 83 50.04 13.25 14.11
C LEU A 83 51.03 12.56 13.18
N ASP A 84 51.73 11.54 13.69
CA ASP A 84 52.50 10.61 12.89
C ASP A 84 51.56 9.60 12.23
N ALA A 85 51.27 9.78 10.94
CA ALA A 85 50.28 9.00 10.22
C ALA A 85 50.91 7.79 9.52
N LEU A 86 50.43 6.60 9.86
CA LEU A 86 50.65 5.40 9.08
C LEU A 86 49.51 5.27 8.07
N ALA A 87 49.83 5.20 6.78
CA ALA A 87 48.87 5.06 5.69
C ALA A 87 49.16 3.74 4.97
N ILE A 88 48.23 2.79 5.04
CA ILE A 88 48.44 1.45 4.48
C ILE A 88 47.49 1.18 3.33
N ASP A 89 47.95 0.43 2.34
CA ASP A 89 47.12 -0.14 1.28
C ASP A 89 47.62 -1.55 0.95
N ILE A 90 46.73 -2.45 0.55
CA ILE A 90 47.13 -3.81 0.14
C ILE A 90 47.82 -3.80 -1.23
N SER A 91 47.62 -2.75 -2.04
CA SER A 91 48.24 -2.59 -3.35
C SER A 91 49.61 -1.89 -3.26
N PRO A 92 50.71 -2.57 -3.65
CA PRO A 92 52.01 -1.91 -3.81
C PRO A 92 51.97 -0.75 -4.82
N THR A 93 51.17 -0.87 -5.88
CA THR A 93 51.01 0.17 -6.90
C THR A 93 50.35 1.43 -6.32
N ALA A 94 49.33 1.27 -5.45
CA ALA A 94 48.70 2.38 -4.74
C ALA A 94 49.69 3.11 -3.82
N VAL A 95 50.47 2.35 -3.06
CA VAL A 95 51.48 2.88 -2.14
C VAL A 95 52.58 3.64 -2.89
N GLN A 96 53.03 3.11 -4.03
CA GLN A 96 53.95 3.85 -4.90
C GLN A 96 53.33 5.17 -5.37
N ALA A 97 52.09 5.14 -5.85
CA ALA A 97 51.36 6.33 -6.28
C ALA A 97 51.15 7.35 -5.14
N ALA A 98 51.02 6.90 -3.89
CA ALA A 98 50.94 7.77 -2.71
C ALA A 98 52.28 8.44 -2.40
N ARG A 99 53.39 7.70 -2.49
CA ARG A 99 54.75 8.23 -2.26
C ARG A 99 55.17 9.24 -3.33
N GLU A 100 54.66 9.10 -4.54
CA GLU A 100 54.91 10.02 -5.66
C GLU A 100 53.97 11.23 -5.67
N ASN A 101 52.96 11.26 -4.79
CA ASN A 101 51.97 12.33 -4.73
C ASN A 101 52.56 13.61 -4.08
N PRO A 102 52.66 14.74 -4.80
CA PRO A 102 53.24 15.98 -4.26
C PRO A 102 52.54 16.48 -2.99
N SER A 103 51.22 16.27 -2.89
CA SER A 103 50.41 16.64 -1.72
C SER A 103 50.77 15.84 -0.46
N ALA A 104 51.35 14.65 -0.63
CA ALA A 104 51.80 13.78 0.46
C ALA A 104 53.25 14.04 0.89
N ILE A 105 54.07 14.62 0.01
CA ILE A 105 55.50 14.87 0.23
C ILE A 105 55.75 16.18 1.00
N SER A 106 54.76 17.07 1.07
CA SER A 106 54.86 18.39 1.71
C SER A 106 54.80 18.33 3.25
N GLY A 107 55.93 18.02 3.90
CA GLY A 107 56.22 18.39 5.30
C GLY A 107 55.43 17.66 6.41
N ALA A 108 54.72 16.58 6.08
CA ALA A 108 53.92 15.80 7.02
C ALA A 108 54.62 14.47 7.39
N SER A 109 54.58 14.06 8.67
CA SER A 109 55.09 12.74 9.10
C SER A 109 54.12 11.65 8.67
N VAL A 110 54.20 11.23 7.40
CA VAL A 110 53.39 10.14 6.84
C VAL A 110 54.28 9.00 6.38
N THR A 111 54.01 7.81 6.88
CA THR A 111 54.65 6.57 6.41
C THR A 111 53.65 5.79 5.56
N PHE A 112 54.02 5.46 4.32
CA PHE A 112 53.20 4.65 3.42
C PHE A 112 53.72 3.21 3.35
N GLU A 113 52.87 2.23 3.64
CA GLU A 113 53.24 0.81 3.66
C GLU A 113 52.26 -0.06 2.87
N ALA A 114 52.82 -1.02 2.11
CA ALA A 114 52.05 -2.03 1.40
C ALA A 114 51.83 -3.23 2.32
N THR A 115 50.71 -3.24 3.03
CA THR A 115 50.42 -4.19 4.13
C THR A 115 48.93 -4.50 4.16
N ASP A 116 48.56 -5.76 4.43
CA ASP A 116 47.17 -6.11 4.72
C ASP A 116 46.76 -5.57 6.10
N PHE A 117 45.71 -4.74 6.13
CA PHE A 117 45.11 -4.20 7.36
C PHE A 117 44.81 -5.27 8.40
N PHE A 118 44.35 -6.45 7.98
CA PHE A 118 43.98 -7.54 8.89
C PHE A 118 45.18 -8.30 9.46
N GLU A 119 46.37 -8.12 8.87
CA GLU A 119 47.62 -8.71 9.34
C GLU A 119 48.50 -7.69 10.07
N LEU A 120 48.11 -6.41 10.07
CA LEU A 120 48.83 -5.35 10.76
C LEU A 120 48.86 -5.59 12.27
N SER A 121 50.05 -5.75 12.82
CA SER A 121 50.29 -5.79 14.26
C SER A 121 51.22 -4.65 14.65
N VAL A 122 50.87 -3.89 15.69
CA VAL A 122 51.74 -2.85 16.25
C VAL A 122 52.29 -3.30 17.61
N PRO A 123 53.56 -3.01 17.94
CA PRO A 123 54.09 -3.30 19.27
C PRO A 123 53.33 -2.56 20.37
N ASP A 124 53.34 -3.12 21.58
CA ASP A 124 52.73 -2.48 22.76
C ASP A 124 53.25 -1.06 22.95
N GLY A 125 52.33 -0.12 23.20
CA GLY A 125 52.62 1.32 23.32
C GLY A 125 52.57 2.11 22.01
N GLN A 126 52.60 1.44 20.85
CA GLN A 126 52.55 2.09 19.53
C GLN A 126 51.16 2.16 18.90
N HIS A 127 50.10 1.79 19.63
CA HIS A 127 48.71 1.92 19.18
C HIS A 127 48.33 3.36 18.75
N PHE A 128 47.29 3.48 17.92
CA PHE A 128 46.90 4.75 17.29
C PHE A 128 45.97 5.58 18.16
N ASN A 129 46.15 6.91 18.10
CA ASN A 129 45.27 7.88 18.73
C ASN A 129 44.07 8.23 17.84
N LEU A 130 44.24 8.11 16.53
CA LEU A 130 43.21 8.39 15.53
C LEU A 130 43.23 7.33 14.43
N ILE A 131 42.08 6.78 14.07
CA ILE A 131 41.91 5.97 12.85
C ILE A 131 40.88 6.68 11.95
N TYR A 132 41.20 6.87 10.68
CA TYR A 132 40.30 7.49 9.69
C TYR A 132 39.92 6.49 8.59
N ASP A 133 38.64 6.08 8.56
CA ASP A 133 38.08 5.18 7.54
C ASP A 133 37.21 5.98 6.57
N HIS A 134 37.60 6.01 5.30
CA HIS A 134 36.78 6.50 4.21
C HIS A 134 36.93 5.57 3.01
N THR A 135 35.79 5.09 2.50
CA THR A 135 35.72 4.12 1.39
C THR A 135 36.45 2.79 1.61
N PHE A 136 36.94 2.51 2.83
CA PHE A 136 37.65 1.26 3.18
C PHE A 136 36.70 0.19 3.71
N PHE A 137 35.90 0.48 4.74
CA PHE A 137 34.91 -0.46 5.28
C PHE A 137 33.90 -0.98 4.22
N VAL A 138 33.54 -0.12 3.26
CA VAL A 138 32.65 -0.48 2.16
C VAL A 138 33.36 -1.24 1.03
N ALA A 139 34.69 -1.20 0.97
CA ALA A 139 35.48 -2.01 0.04
C ALA A 139 35.65 -3.45 0.54
N ILE A 140 35.59 -3.66 1.86
CA ILE A 140 35.72 -4.97 2.50
C ILE A 140 34.47 -5.84 2.26
N PRO A 141 34.63 -7.12 1.86
CA PRO A 141 33.51 -8.06 1.76
C PRO A 141 32.69 -8.13 3.05
N PRO A 142 31.35 -8.11 3.01
CA PRO A 142 30.52 -8.02 4.21
C PRO A 142 30.82 -9.05 5.30
N VAL A 143 31.25 -10.26 4.91
CA VAL A 143 31.61 -11.35 5.83
C VAL A 143 32.83 -11.05 6.71
N ARG A 144 33.72 -10.13 6.31
CA ARG A 144 34.94 -9.72 7.06
C ARG A 144 34.74 -8.46 7.91
N ARG A 145 33.53 -7.89 7.95
CA ARG A 145 33.26 -6.64 8.71
C ARG A 145 33.40 -6.80 10.22
N CYS A 146 33.10 -7.99 10.75
CA CYS A 146 33.35 -8.30 12.16
C CYS A 146 34.86 -8.32 12.48
N ASP A 147 35.68 -8.85 11.56
CA ASP A 147 37.13 -8.86 11.71
C ASP A 147 37.68 -7.44 11.65
N TRP A 148 37.09 -6.56 10.83
CA TRP A 148 37.45 -5.15 10.78
C TRP A 148 37.20 -4.48 12.13
N GLY A 149 36.04 -4.71 12.77
CA GLY A 149 35.72 -4.12 14.07
C GLY A 149 36.68 -4.57 15.19
N LYS A 150 37.03 -5.87 15.19
CA LYS A 150 38.05 -6.42 16.11
C LYS A 150 39.42 -5.78 15.88
N GLN A 151 39.83 -5.65 14.61
CA GLN A 151 41.13 -5.10 14.26
C GLN A 151 41.24 -3.60 14.58
N ILE A 152 40.18 -2.82 14.33
CA ILE A 152 40.10 -1.42 14.74
C ILE A 152 40.24 -1.29 16.26
N SER A 153 39.55 -2.15 17.02
CA SER A 153 39.63 -2.15 18.48
C SER A 153 41.00 -2.55 19.01
N ALA A 154 41.69 -3.47 18.32
CA ALA A 154 43.05 -3.89 18.69
C ALA A 154 44.11 -2.83 18.37
N LEU A 155 43.92 -2.05 17.30
CA LEU A 155 44.90 -1.06 16.84
C LEU A 155 44.74 0.32 17.52
N LEU A 156 43.56 0.65 18.02
CA LEU A 156 43.26 1.94 18.64
C LEU A 156 43.61 1.95 20.14
N LYS A 157 44.20 3.05 20.61
CA LYS A 157 44.41 3.28 22.06
C LYS A 157 43.06 3.44 22.77
N PRO A 158 42.94 3.01 24.04
CA PRO A 158 41.88 3.48 24.92
C PRO A 158 41.86 5.01 24.96
N GLY A 159 40.70 5.64 24.79
CA GLY A 159 40.56 7.09 24.63
C GLY A 159 40.93 7.62 23.23
N GLY A 160 41.18 6.75 22.25
CA GLY A 160 41.40 7.12 20.87
C GLY A 160 40.10 7.37 20.09
N TYR A 161 40.24 7.97 18.91
CA TYR A 161 39.12 8.31 18.03
C TYR A 161 39.12 7.46 16.75
N LEU A 162 37.93 7.00 16.36
CA LEU A 162 37.65 6.47 15.04
C LEU A 162 36.73 7.44 14.29
N VAL A 163 37.24 8.02 13.20
CA VAL A 163 36.46 8.82 12.27
C VAL A 163 36.07 7.93 11.09
N THR A 164 34.77 7.81 10.81
CA THR A 164 34.24 7.04 9.68
C THR A 164 33.41 7.94 8.79
N LEU A 165 33.82 8.12 7.53
CA LEU A 165 33.02 8.82 6.53
C LEU A 165 32.18 7.81 5.75
N VAL A 166 30.93 7.63 6.19
CA VAL A 166 30.02 6.64 5.63
C VAL A 166 29.55 7.05 4.25
N PHE A 167 30.04 6.32 3.25
CA PHE A 167 29.68 6.46 1.85
C PHE A 167 29.90 5.12 1.12
N PRO A 168 29.02 4.75 0.16
CA PRO A 168 27.80 5.44 -0.26
C PRO A 168 26.57 5.06 0.56
N LEU A 169 25.74 6.07 0.89
CA LEU A 169 24.42 5.86 1.49
C LEU A 169 23.38 5.64 0.39
N ASN A 170 22.49 4.68 0.59
CA ASN A 170 21.38 4.32 -0.33
C ASN A 170 21.78 3.53 -1.59
N LEU A 171 22.89 2.78 -1.58
CA LEU A 171 23.05 1.70 -2.56
C LEU A 171 21.90 0.68 -2.41
N PRO A 172 21.41 0.06 -3.49
CA PRO A 172 20.55 -1.10 -3.39
C PRO A 172 21.29 -2.22 -2.63
N VAL A 173 20.58 -2.91 -1.72
CA VAL A 173 21.14 -4.04 -0.93
C VAL A 173 21.66 -5.18 -1.82
N ASP A 174 21.15 -5.26 -3.06
CA ASP A 174 21.42 -6.32 -4.04
C ASP A 174 22.58 -5.99 -5.01
N GLU A 175 23.33 -4.88 -4.84
CA GLU A 175 24.51 -4.61 -5.68
C GLU A 175 25.72 -5.42 -5.22
N ASP A 176 26.34 -6.12 -6.18
CA ASP A 176 27.66 -6.72 -6.03
C ASP A 176 28.68 -5.58 -5.87
N GLY A 177 29.22 -5.39 -4.67
CA GLY A 177 30.29 -4.42 -4.42
C GLY A 177 31.63 -4.85 -5.04
N PRO A 178 32.70 -4.04 -4.88
CA PRO A 178 32.75 -2.80 -4.09
C PRO A 178 32.33 -1.53 -4.87
N PRO A 179 31.84 -0.47 -4.18
CA PRO A 179 31.54 -0.42 -2.76
C PRO A 179 30.30 -1.27 -2.42
N PHE A 180 30.37 -2.02 -1.33
CA PHE A 180 29.26 -2.82 -0.81
C PHE A 180 28.26 -1.93 -0.06
N PHE A 181 26.98 -2.35 -0.06
CA PHE A 181 25.93 -1.67 0.69
C PHE A 181 26.30 -1.46 2.17
N VAL A 182 26.06 -0.25 2.67
CA VAL A 182 26.31 0.11 4.06
C VAL A 182 25.23 1.04 4.61
N LYS A 183 25.00 0.93 5.92
CA LYS A 183 24.28 1.93 6.70
C LYS A 183 25.13 2.33 7.91
N PRO A 184 24.88 3.51 8.51
CA PRO A 184 25.53 3.95 9.73
C PRO A 184 25.53 2.90 10.85
N GLU A 185 24.44 2.15 10.98
CA GLU A 185 24.27 1.15 12.04
C GLU A 185 25.25 -0.02 11.90
N HIS A 186 25.68 -0.37 10.67
CA HIS A 186 26.61 -1.48 10.44
C HIS A 186 28.01 -1.22 11.01
N TYR A 187 28.42 0.04 11.20
CA TYR A 187 29.69 0.37 11.86
C TYR A 187 29.58 0.16 13.36
N ALA A 188 28.49 0.60 13.98
CA ALA A 188 28.27 0.44 15.42
C ALA A 188 28.11 -1.04 15.81
N GLU A 189 27.42 -1.84 14.98
CA GLU A 189 27.20 -3.27 15.21
C GLU A 189 28.51 -4.07 15.35
N VAL A 190 29.54 -3.75 14.58
CA VAL A 190 30.80 -4.52 14.56
C VAL A 190 31.83 -4.04 15.58
N LEU A 191 31.68 -2.83 16.13
CA LEU A 191 32.57 -2.28 17.15
C LEU A 191 32.24 -2.81 18.57
N GLY A 192 30.98 -3.15 18.85
CA GLY A 192 30.56 -3.78 20.10
C GLY A 192 30.48 -2.83 21.31
N GLU A 193 30.50 -3.39 22.53
CA GLU A 193 30.46 -2.63 23.80
C GLU A 193 31.83 -1.97 24.07
N GLY A 194 31.84 -0.73 24.60
CA GLY A 194 33.07 0.04 24.85
C GLY A 194 33.33 1.20 23.89
N TRP A 195 32.42 1.44 22.94
CA TRP A 195 32.48 2.56 22.01
C TRP A 195 31.33 3.54 22.22
N GLU A 196 31.64 4.83 22.26
CA GLU A 196 30.66 5.90 22.32
C GLU A 196 30.60 6.64 20.99
N LYS A 197 29.41 6.84 20.42
CA LYS A 197 29.24 7.65 19.21
C LYS A 197 29.15 9.13 19.60
N VAL A 198 30.24 9.86 19.43
CA VAL A 198 30.38 11.26 19.88
C VAL A 198 29.88 12.26 18.83
N LEU A 199 29.90 11.89 17.54
CA LEU A 199 29.36 12.73 16.47
C LEU A 199 28.65 11.90 15.42
N ASP A 200 27.50 12.41 14.98
CA ASP A 200 26.71 11.85 13.91
C ASP A 200 26.12 13.01 13.09
N LYS A 201 26.88 13.44 12.07
CA LYS A 201 26.58 14.66 11.30
C LYS A 201 26.70 14.37 9.80
N ALA A 202 25.84 15.01 9.01
CA ALA A 202 26.03 15.03 7.57
C ALA A 202 26.91 16.22 7.16
N PRO A 203 27.92 16.01 6.31
CA PRO A 203 28.83 17.08 5.92
C PRO A 203 28.13 18.11 5.03
N GLU A 204 28.39 19.39 5.29
CA GLU A 204 27.81 20.52 4.54
C GLU A 204 28.43 20.67 3.14
N ASN A 205 29.70 20.28 3.01
CA ASN A 205 30.43 20.23 1.74
C ASN A 205 30.74 18.78 1.34
N SER A 206 30.47 18.46 0.08
CA SER A 206 30.86 17.21 -0.58
C SER A 206 31.33 17.51 -2.01
N ILE A 207 32.09 16.58 -2.59
CA ILE A 207 32.69 16.70 -3.93
C ILE A 207 31.56 16.86 -4.99
N PRO A 208 31.73 17.71 -6.03
CA PRO A 208 30.68 18.03 -7.01
C PRO A 208 30.01 16.83 -7.70
N GLU A 209 30.74 15.75 -8.07
CA GLU A 209 30.12 14.55 -8.66
C GLU A 209 29.15 13.86 -7.68
N ARG A 210 29.37 14.04 -6.37
CA ARG A 210 28.52 13.54 -5.28
C ARG A 210 27.49 14.60 -4.79
N ARG A 211 27.57 15.84 -5.31
CA ARG A 211 26.71 17.01 -5.02
C ARG A 211 25.58 17.23 -6.05
N SER A 212 25.72 16.70 -7.25
CA SER A 212 24.73 16.83 -8.36
C SER A 212 23.36 16.21 -8.05
N LEU A 213 23.26 15.40 -6.98
CA LEU A 213 22.02 14.82 -6.45
C LEU A 213 21.31 15.73 -5.42
N THR A 214 21.89 16.87 -5.03
CA THR A 214 21.42 17.69 -3.89
C THR A 214 20.58 18.92 -4.30
N ASN A 215 20.52 19.29 -5.59
CA ASN A 215 19.85 20.53 -6.04
C ASN A 215 18.36 20.39 -6.45
N LEU A 216 17.70 19.27 -6.18
CA LEU A 216 16.25 19.12 -6.39
C LEU A 216 15.45 19.60 -5.16
N ARG A 217 15.35 20.93 -4.98
CA ARG A 217 14.32 21.53 -4.12
C ARG A 217 12.95 21.45 -4.82
N THR A 218 12.28 20.30 -4.73
CA THR A 218 10.82 20.25 -4.96
C THR A 218 10.08 20.34 -3.64
N ALA A 219 9.28 21.40 -3.53
CA ALA A 219 8.47 21.75 -2.37
C ALA A 219 7.37 20.72 -2.11
N THR A 220 7.64 19.67 -1.30
CA THR A 220 6.61 18.91 -0.55
C THR A 220 7.17 17.95 0.52
N ASN A 221 8.49 17.89 0.79
CA ASN A 221 9.01 16.96 1.80
C ASN A 221 10.25 17.51 2.53
N PRO A 222 10.18 17.87 3.82
CA PRO A 222 11.29 18.50 4.53
C PRO A 222 12.34 17.50 5.09
N ARG A 223 12.43 16.27 4.56
CA ARG A 223 13.34 15.22 5.09
C ARG A 223 14.18 14.51 4.01
N LEU A 224 14.76 15.25 3.08
CA LEU A 224 15.83 14.74 2.23
C LEU A 224 17.04 15.64 2.32
N PRO A 225 17.90 15.36 3.30
CA PRO A 225 19.33 15.47 3.07
C PRO A 225 20.01 14.23 3.71
N TRP A 226 20.99 13.48 3.17
CA TRP A 226 22.29 13.81 2.59
C TRP A 226 22.90 12.47 2.06
N LEU A 227 23.84 12.50 1.11
CA LEU A 227 24.48 11.28 0.53
C LEU A 227 25.76 10.82 1.25
N HIS A 228 26.16 11.53 2.29
CA HIS A 228 27.30 11.22 3.16
C HIS A 228 26.88 11.40 4.62
N ARG A 229 27.44 10.58 5.53
CA ARG A 229 27.28 10.77 6.98
C ARG A 229 28.62 10.55 7.66
N CYS A 230 29.12 11.55 8.34
CA CYS A 230 30.31 11.46 9.17
C CYS A 230 29.88 10.91 10.52
N LEU A 231 30.42 9.74 10.90
CA LEU A 231 30.25 9.17 12.22
C LEU A 231 31.60 9.18 12.92
N LEU A 232 31.61 9.69 14.15
CA LEU A 232 32.75 9.64 15.04
C LEU A 232 32.44 8.71 16.20
N HIS A 233 33.31 7.75 16.43
CA HIS A 233 33.26 6.86 17.59
C HIS A 233 34.50 7.07 18.46
N PHE A 234 34.30 7.14 19.77
CA PHE A 234 35.33 7.28 20.79
C PHE A 234 35.43 5.99 21.59
N ALA A 235 36.64 5.47 21.75
CA ALA A 235 36.88 4.28 22.57
C ALA A 235 36.92 4.69 24.04
N THR A 236 35.94 4.27 24.85
CA THR A 236 35.86 4.70 26.25
C THR A 236 36.93 4.00 27.10
N THR A 237 37.54 4.75 28.03
CA THR A 237 38.40 4.17 29.06
C THR A 237 37.52 3.56 30.15
N ALA A 238 37.29 2.25 30.14
CA ALA A 238 36.65 1.62 31.29
C ALA A 238 37.62 1.52 32.47
N PRO A 239 37.17 1.75 33.71
CA PRO A 239 37.54 0.91 34.83
C PRO A 239 36.35 0.03 35.15
N ALA A 240 36.48 -1.27 34.97
CA ALA A 240 35.61 -2.26 35.59
C ALA A 240 36.42 -3.01 36.64
N SER A 241 36.47 -2.46 37.86
CA SER A 241 36.88 -3.20 39.04
C SER A 241 35.88 -2.98 40.18
N SER A 242 35.73 -4.04 41.00
CA SER A 242 34.76 -4.27 42.08
C SER A 242 33.33 -4.56 41.58
N ILE A 243 32.78 -5.76 41.77
CA ILE A 243 32.61 -6.46 43.04
C ILE A 243 33.00 -7.94 42.90
N VAL A 244 33.91 -8.38 43.75
CA VAL A 244 34.14 -9.78 44.09
C VAL A 244 33.19 -10.10 45.25
N GLU A 245 32.31 -11.07 45.08
CA GLU A 245 31.87 -11.92 46.20
C GLU A 245 32.54 -13.29 46.05
N PRO A 246 33.15 -13.85 47.11
CA PRO A 246 33.74 -15.18 47.05
C PRO A 246 32.71 -16.23 47.49
N GLY A 247 32.60 -17.29 46.69
CA GLY A 247 32.08 -18.57 47.14
C GLY A 247 30.88 -19.06 46.39
N LEU A 248 31.11 -19.92 45.38
CA LEU A 248 30.65 -21.31 45.37
C LEU A 248 31.04 -21.96 44.04
N ALA A 249 31.74 -23.08 44.18
CA ALA A 249 32.02 -24.17 43.24
C ALA A 249 31.98 -23.87 41.72
N ALA A 250 33.14 -24.06 41.10
CA ALA A 250 33.30 -24.23 39.67
C ALA A 250 32.45 -25.43 39.17
N GLU A 251 31.27 -25.13 38.64
CA GLU A 251 30.57 -26.00 37.69
C GLU A 251 30.57 -25.29 36.33
N SER A 252 31.30 -25.86 35.36
CA SER A 252 31.12 -25.64 33.92
C SER A 252 31.01 -24.19 33.41
N SER A 253 32.12 -23.58 32.95
CA SER A 253 32.14 -22.24 32.36
C SER A 253 31.23 -22.07 31.12
N SER A 254 30.83 -23.16 30.47
CA SER A 254 29.91 -23.15 29.32
C SER A 254 28.45 -22.97 29.75
N ASP A 255 28.03 -23.60 30.84
CA ASP A 255 26.63 -23.57 31.28
C ASP A 255 26.26 -22.22 31.91
N ALA A 256 27.18 -21.60 32.66
CA ALA A 256 26.98 -20.25 33.19
C ALA A 256 26.84 -19.18 32.10
N ILE A 257 27.61 -19.28 31.00
CA ILE A 257 27.49 -18.38 29.85
C ILE A 257 26.15 -18.61 29.14
N ARG A 258 25.75 -19.87 28.98
CA ARG A 258 24.49 -20.27 28.37
C ARG A 258 23.30 -19.70 29.14
N ASP A 259 23.29 -19.83 30.47
CA ASP A 259 22.24 -19.30 31.33
C ASP A 259 22.17 -17.77 31.29
N ARG A 260 23.32 -17.09 31.27
CA ARG A 260 23.36 -15.63 31.11
C ARG A 260 22.75 -15.18 29.78
N LYS A 261 23.09 -15.85 28.67
CA LYS A 261 22.52 -15.52 27.34
C LYS A 261 21.02 -15.86 27.29
N LEU A 262 20.60 -16.97 27.91
CA LEU A 262 19.20 -17.35 28.02
C LEU A 262 18.39 -16.32 28.80
N CYS A 263 18.89 -15.84 29.94
CA CYS A 263 18.30 -14.78 30.75
C CYS A 263 18.18 -13.45 29.98
N SER A 264 19.22 -13.06 29.23
CA SER A 264 19.19 -11.87 28.38
C SER A 264 18.11 -11.96 27.29
N LEU A 265 18.02 -13.10 26.60
CA LEU A 265 16.97 -13.36 25.61
C LEU A 265 15.57 -13.38 26.25
N GLY A 266 15.41 -14.07 27.38
CA GLY A 266 14.15 -14.13 28.13
C GLY A 266 13.66 -12.76 28.61
N THR A 267 14.59 -11.89 29.03
CA THR A 267 14.27 -10.50 29.43
C THR A 267 13.74 -9.70 28.25
N ALA A 268 14.40 -9.78 27.09
CA ALA A 268 13.95 -9.10 25.89
C ALA A 268 12.58 -9.62 25.40
N LEU A 269 12.33 -10.93 25.52
CA LEU A 269 11.05 -11.54 25.15
C LEU A 269 9.92 -11.18 26.11
N SER A 270 10.21 -10.83 27.36
CA SER A 270 9.20 -10.48 28.36
C SER A 270 8.73 -9.02 28.25
N GLN A 271 9.51 -8.12 27.67
CA GLN A 271 9.13 -6.72 27.47
C GLN A 271 8.05 -6.58 26.37
N GLU A 272 6.95 -5.87 26.67
CA GLU A 272 5.84 -5.65 25.72
C GLU A 272 6.28 -4.86 24.48
N ASP A 273 7.07 -3.79 24.66
CA ASP A 273 7.56 -2.90 23.58
C ASP A 273 8.99 -3.23 23.11
N SER A 274 9.39 -4.51 23.17
CA SER A 274 10.74 -4.90 22.77
C SER A 274 10.99 -4.64 21.28
N ASP A 275 12.13 -4.00 20.95
CA ASP A 275 12.56 -3.82 19.58
C ASP A 275 12.85 -5.19 18.92
N SER A 276 12.15 -5.48 17.84
CA SER A 276 12.29 -6.71 17.06
C SER A 276 13.72 -6.98 16.60
N SER A 277 14.52 -5.92 16.35
CA SER A 277 15.93 -6.07 16.01
C SER A 277 16.79 -6.45 17.21
N ALA A 278 16.49 -5.90 18.39
CA ALA A 278 17.17 -6.26 19.63
C ALA A 278 16.85 -7.69 20.08
N VAL A 279 15.62 -8.18 19.89
CA VAL A 279 15.26 -9.59 20.11
C VAL A 279 16.01 -10.50 19.14
N TRP A 280 16.07 -10.13 17.86
CA TRP A 280 16.79 -10.88 16.85
C TRP A 280 18.30 -10.96 17.14
N ALA A 281 18.93 -9.85 17.53
CA ALA A 281 20.35 -9.80 17.86
C ALA A 281 20.70 -10.76 19.01
N ARG A 282 19.92 -10.74 20.10
CA ARG A 282 20.09 -11.66 21.24
C ARG A 282 19.87 -13.13 20.87
N TYR A 283 18.93 -13.40 19.97
CA TYR A 283 18.69 -14.76 19.48
C TYR A 283 19.82 -15.30 18.60
N VAL A 284 20.41 -14.44 17.76
CA VAL A 284 21.60 -14.78 16.96
C VAL A 284 22.82 -14.96 17.86
N ASP A 285 23.01 -14.10 18.86
CA ASP A 285 24.09 -14.23 19.84
C ASP A 285 23.98 -15.54 20.63
N PHE A 286 22.77 -15.98 21.00
CA PHE A 286 22.57 -17.30 21.60
C PHE A 286 23.00 -18.44 20.67
N GLY A 287 22.74 -18.32 19.36
CA GLY A 287 23.09 -19.32 18.35
C GLY A 287 24.58 -19.62 18.21
N THR A 288 25.47 -18.80 18.78
CA THR A 288 26.90 -19.09 18.89
C THR A 288 27.22 -20.32 19.75
N LEU A 289 26.30 -20.73 20.63
CA LEU A 289 26.43 -21.86 21.55
C LEU A 289 25.66 -23.12 21.10
N ASP A 290 25.23 -23.16 19.83
CA ASP A 290 24.24 -24.10 19.30
C ASP A 290 22.85 -23.96 19.97
N TYR A 291 21.79 -24.10 19.17
CA TYR A 291 20.41 -24.02 19.66
C TYR A 291 20.00 -25.28 20.44
N SER A 292 20.88 -26.28 20.54
CA SER A 292 20.69 -27.54 21.27
C SER A 292 20.32 -27.30 22.73
N GLY A 293 19.06 -27.50 23.13
CA GLY A 293 18.59 -27.32 24.51
C GLY A 293 17.79 -26.04 24.78
N LEU A 294 17.48 -25.23 23.77
CA LEU A 294 16.53 -24.13 23.91
C LEU A 294 15.08 -24.68 23.80
N PRO A 295 14.17 -24.39 24.77
CA PRO A 295 12.78 -24.84 24.70
C PRO A 295 12.03 -24.31 23.47
N LEU A 296 11.08 -25.11 22.95
CA LEU A 296 10.25 -24.76 21.80
C LEU A 296 9.55 -23.42 21.98
N GLU A 297 9.06 -23.18 23.20
CA GLU A 297 8.30 -22.01 23.59
C GLU A 297 9.11 -20.74 23.40
N ILE A 298 10.43 -20.82 23.59
CA ILE A 298 11.33 -19.67 23.38
C ILE A 298 11.49 -19.42 21.89
N HIS A 299 11.72 -20.44 21.07
CA HIS A 299 11.76 -20.29 19.61
C HIS A 299 10.45 -19.69 19.07
N GLN A 300 9.32 -20.16 19.58
CA GLN A 300 7.99 -19.68 19.25
C GLN A 300 7.75 -18.22 19.67
N LYS A 301 8.23 -17.81 20.85
CA LYS A 301 8.19 -16.41 21.29
C LYS A 301 9.10 -15.51 20.44
N VAL A 302 10.29 -16.01 20.09
CA VAL A 302 11.20 -15.30 19.17
C VAL A 302 10.56 -15.14 17.80
N LEU A 303 9.94 -16.18 17.24
CA LEU A 303 9.24 -16.09 15.96
C LEU A 303 8.24 -14.93 15.96
N ARG A 304 7.47 -14.79 17.04
CA ARG A 304 6.42 -13.78 17.21
C ARG A 304 6.95 -12.36 17.48
N LYS A 305 8.22 -12.18 17.88
CA LYS A 305 8.82 -10.88 18.22
C LYS A 305 10.00 -10.45 17.34
N CYS A 306 10.61 -11.36 16.57
CA CYS A 306 11.79 -11.06 15.73
C CYS A 306 11.48 -10.19 14.49
N VAL A 307 10.19 -9.95 14.24
CA VAL A 307 9.67 -9.10 13.17
C VAL A 307 8.66 -8.10 13.74
N PRO A 308 8.62 -6.84 13.26
CA PRO A 308 7.63 -5.86 13.68
C PRO A 308 6.19 -6.33 13.39
N GLN A 309 5.22 -5.82 14.14
CA GLN A 309 3.81 -6.17 13.96
C GLN A 309 3.29 -5.83 12.54
N PRO A 310 2.32 -6.60 12.00
CA PRO A 310 1.71 -6.37 10.69
C PRO A 310 1.21 -4.94 10.44
N SER A 311 0.72 -4.26 11.49
CA SER A 311 0.26 -2.88 11.45
C SER A 311 1.37 -1.88 11.09
N VAL A 312 2.60 -2.14 11.53
CA VAL A 312 3.79 -1.33 11.26
C VAL A 312 4.42 -1.71 9.92
N LEU A 313 4.45 -3.01 9.61
CA LEU A 313 5.02 -3.51 8.35
C LEU A 313 4.25 -3.06 7.12
N ARG A 314 2.92 -3.08 7.16
CA ARG A 314 2.06 -2.76 5.99
C ARG A 314 2.35 -1.39 5.37
N PRO A 315 2.34 -0.26 6.11
CA PRO A 315 2.66 1.05 5.53
C PRO A 315 4.13 1.15 5.09
N PHE A 316 5.05 0.53 5.83
CA PHE A 316 6.48 0.55 5.48
C PHE A 316 6.76 -0.20 4.17
N ALA A 317 6.20 -1.41 4.01
CA ALA A 317 6.31 -2.20 2.80
C ALA A 317 5.65 -1.51 1.61
N ALA A 318 4.44 -0.96 1.78
CA ALA A 318 3.76 -0.22 0.71
C ALA A 318 4.59 0.99 0.22
N LYS A 319 5.19 1.75 1.15
CA LYS A 319 6.08 2.87 0.80
C LYS A 319 7.34 2.40 0.06
N ARG A 320 7.94 1.28 0.49
CA ARG A 320 9.10 0.69 -0.19
C ARG A 320 8.76 0.21 -1.60
N MET A 321 7.57 -0.36 -1.80
CA MET A 321 7.07 -0.80 -3.10
C MET A 321 6.74 0.36 -4.05
N GLN A 322 6.54 1.57 -3.53
CA GLN A 322 6.35 2.80 -4.33
C GLN A 322 7.68 3.40 -4.82
N GLY A 323 8.81 3.11 -4.14
CA GLY A 323 10.12 3.61 -4.53
C GLY A 323 10.63 2.95 -5.81
N PRO A 324 11.19 3.69 -6.78
CA PRO A 324 11.88 3.11 -7.93
C PRO A 324 13.35 2.80 -7.56
N PRO A 325 13.83 1.55 -7.66
CA PRO A 325 13.13 0.34 -8.10
C PRO A 325 12.34 -0.38 -6.98
N PRO A 326 11.11 -0.89 -7.20
CA PRO A 326 10.45 -1.74 -6.23
C PRO A 326 11.29 -3.00 -5.97
N PRO A 327 11.47 -3.39 -4.70
CA PRO A 327 12.32 -4.52 -4.34
C PRO A 327 11.79 -5.83 -4.94
N ARG A 328 12.71 -6.76 -5.22
CA ARG A 328 12.34 -8.10 -5.71
C ARG A 328 11.60 -8.90 -4.64
N THR A 329 12.06 -8.84 -3.40
CA THR A 329 11.44 -9.45 -2.22
C THR A 329 10.64 -8.39 -1.44
N PRO A 330 9.31 -8.56 -1.31
CA PRO A 330 8.47 -7.61 -0.57
C PRO A 330 8.75 -7.58 0.94
N HIS A 331 9.12 -8.72 1.53
CA HIS A 331 9.32 -8.86 2.97
C HIS A 331 10.81 -8.68 3.36
N LEU A 332 11.13 -7.68 4.19
CA LEU A 332 12.52 -7.40 4.59
C LEU A 332 13.09 -8.44 5.56
N TYR A 333 12.26 -8.95 6.45
CA TYR A 333 12.68 -9.83 7.56
C TYR A 333 12.43 -11.31 7.27
N GLU A 334 12.28 -11.68 5.99
CA GLU A 334 11.98 -13.06 5.58
C GLU A 334 13.06 -14.04 6.06
N ALA A 335 14.33 -13.63 5.98
CA ALA A 335 15.47 -14.42 6.45
C ALA A 335 15.39 -14.72 7.95
N ARG A 336 14.88 -13.78 8.77
CA ARG A 336 14.71 -13.99 10.23
C ARG A 336 13.68 -15.09 10.49
N LEU A 337 12.52 -15.01 9.84
CA LEU A 337 11.45 -16.01 9.95
C LEU A 337 11.93 -17.40 9.49
N LYS A 338 12.59 -17.47 8.33
CA LYS A 338 13.16 -18.73 7.80
C LYS A 338 14.18 -19.35 8.74
N ALA A 339 15.06 -18.53 9.34
CA ALA A 339 16.06 -19.00 10.29
C ALA A 339 15.43 -19.57 11.56
N VAL A 340 14.46 -18.88 12.17
CA VAL A 340 13.77 -19.41 13.37
C VAL A 340 13.03 -20.71 13.04
N MET A 341 12.31 -20.78 11.92
CA MET A 341 11.60 -21.99 11.49
C MET A 341 12.57 -23.15 11.17
N ARG A 342 13.76 -22.86 10.63
CA ARG A 342 14.82 -23.86 10.44
C ARG A 342 15.35 -24.37 11.77
N ASN A 343 15.55 -23.49 12.75
CA ASN A 343 16.09 -23.84 14.06
C ASN A 343 15.08 -24.67 14.89
N ILE A 344 13.78 -24.39 14.78
CA ILE A 344 12.75 -25.25 15.38
C ILE A 344 12.87 -26.68 14.84
N ARG A 345 13.04 -26.82 13.52
CA ARG A 345 13.17 -28.11 12.84
C ARG A 345 14.47 -28.85 13.19
N SER A 346 15.58 -28.13 13.42
CA SER A 346 16.85 -28.77 13.76
C SER A 346 16.84 -29.43 15.14
N ILE A 347 15.93 -29.03 16.04
CA ILE A 347 15.74 -29.64 17.37
C ILE A 347 14.83 -30.90 17.27
N ALA A 348 14.59 -31.41 16.05
CA ALA A 348 13.70 -32.53 15.74
C ALA A 348 12.23 -32.31 16.17
N GLN A 349 11.85 -31.07 16.46
CA GLN A 349 10.48 -30.68 16.76
C GLN A 349 9.81 -30.07 15.53
N LYS A 350 8.50 -30.30 15.39
CA LYS A 350 7.72 -29.80 14.25
C LYS A 350 7.12 -28.44 14.60
N PRO A 351 7.27 -27.39 13.75
CA PRO A 351 6.54 -26.15 13.92
C PRO A 351 5.04 -26.41 13.95
N SER A 352 4.31 -25.68 14.79
CA SER A 352 2.86 -25.82 14.87
C SER A 352 2.16 -25.15 13.69
N LEU A 353 0.88 -25.47 13.47
CA LEU A 353 0.05 -24.79 12.48
C LEU A 353 -0.05 -23.27 12.76
N ASP A 354 -0.09 -22.86 14.04
CA ASP A 354 -0.13 -21.45 14.41
C ASP A 354 1.19 -20.73 14.06
N ASP A 355 2.33 -21.41 14.17
CA ASP A 355 3.63 -20.83 13.77
C ASP A 355 3.68 -20.57 12.27
N TYR A 356 3.18 -21.50 11.45
CA TYR A 356 3.02 -21.30 10.01
C TYR A 356 2.02 -20.18 9.68
N ASN A 357 0.87 -20.17 10.34
CA ASN A 357 -0.14 -19.13 10.19
C ASN A 357 0.41 -17.74 10.58
N TYR A 358 1.27 -17.65 11.59
CA TYR A 358 1.94 -16.40 11.94
C TYR A 358 2.88 -15.91 10.83
N VAL A 359 3.68 -16.79 10.22
CA VAL A 359 4.53 -16.43 9.06
C VAL A 359 3.69 -15.98 7.88
N LEU A 360 2.60 -16.70 7.57
CA LEU A 360 1.66 -16.31 6.51
C LEU A 360 1.01 -14.96 6.78
N GLU A 361 0.73 -14.62 8.05
CA GLU A 361 0.19 -13.33 8.44
C GLU A 361 1.17 -12.18 8.15
N GLN A 362 2.47 -12.37 8.43
CA GLN A 362 3.51 -11.39 8.07
C GLN A 362 3.60 -11.21 6.55
N PHE A 363 3.52 -12.30 5.78
CA PHE A 363 3.57 -12.25 4.31
C PHE A 363 2.30 -11.64 3.71
N ALA A 364 1.13 -11.90 4.28
CA ALA A 364 -0.12 -11.24 3.92
C ALA A 364 -0.06 -9.73 4.16
N ALA A 365 0.57 -9.31 5.27
CA ALA A 365 0.71 -7.90 5.62
C ALA A 365 1.52 -7.09 4.60
N VAL A 366 2.51 -7.69 3.95
CA VAL A 366 3.37 -7.02 2.95
C VAL A 366 3.04 -7.37 1.49
N GLY A 367 2.16 -8.36 1.26
CA GLY A 367 1.80 -8.82 -0.07
C GLY A 367 2.90 -9.67 -0.73
N HIS A 368 3.34 -10.73 -0.07
CA HIS A 368 4.40 -11.63 -0.57
C HIS A 368 3.85 -13.02 -1.00
N PRO A 369 3.29 -13.17 -2.21
CA PRO A 369 2.57 -14.38 -2.60
C PRO A 369 3.49 -15.58 -2.82
N TYR A 370 4.68 -15.38 -3.39
CA TYR A 370 5.63 -16.47 -3.61
C TYR A 370 6.06 -17.11 -2.29
N GLY A 371 6.47 -16.30 -1.30
CA GLY A 371 6.82 -16.82 0.02
C GLY A 371 5.62 -17.44 0.75
N SER A 372 4.40 -16.91 0.57
CA SER A 372 3.21 -17.54 1.11
C SER A 372 2.92 -18.90 0.50
N MET A 373 3.14 -19.07 -0.82
CA MET A 373 3.00 -20.37 -1.48
C MET A 373 4.09 -21.35 -1.04
N ASP A 374 5.36 -20.91 -0.94
CA ASP A 374 6.45 -21.75 -0.43
C ASP A 374 6.16 -22.27 0.98
N VAL A 375 5.61 -21.42 1.85
CA VAL A 375 5.21 -21.79 3.21
C VAL A 375 4.02 -22.75 3.22
N TYR A 376 3.04 -22.53 2.35
CA TYR A 376 1.90 -23.42 2.17
C TYR A 376 2.33 -24.82 1.67
N ASP A 377 3.20 -24.87 0.67
CA ASP A 377 3.74 -26.12 0.12
C ASP A 377 4.60 -26.86 1.15
N GLU A 378 5.40 -26.14 1.95
CA GLU A 378 6.16 -26.73 3.05
C GLU A 378 5.22 -27.37 4.10
N LEU A 379 4.18 -26.63 4.52
CA LEU A 379 3.18 -27.10 5.48
C LEU A 379 2.52 -28.41 4.99
N ARG A 380 2.11 -28.45 3.71
CA ARG A 380 1.41 -29.59 3.11
C ARG A 380 2.33 -30.78 2.84
N HIS A 381 3.46 -30.56 2.19
CA HIS A 381 4.29 -31.65 1.64
C HIS A 381 5.41 -32.08 2.58
N ALA A 382 6.09 -31.13 3.22
CA ALA A 382 7.22 -31.43 4.08
C ALA A 382 6.77 -31.86 5.49
N VAL A 383 5.86 -31.11 6.11
CA VAL A 383 5.42 -31.37 7.49
C VAL A 383 4.16 -32.24 7.55
N LYS A 384 3.36 -32.26 6.47
CA LYS A 384 2.09 -32.99 6.35
C LYS A 384 1.06 -32.55 7.40
N LEU A 385 1.00 -31.25 7.69
CA LEU A 385 -0.07 -30.67 8.49
C LEU A 385 -1.29 -30.39 7.60
N GLN A 386 -2.48 -30.50 8.19
CA GLN A 386 -3.72 -30.13 7.49
C GLN A 386 -3.90 -28.60 7.56
N PRO A 387 -3.99 -27.90 6.43
CA PRO A 387 -4.24 -26.46 6.41
C PRO A 387 -5.67 -26.16 6.88
N ASP A 388 -5.85 -25.06 7.61
CA ASP A 388 -7.15 -24.59 8.09
C ASP A 388 -7.68 -23.40 7.26
N THR A 389 -8.91 -22.98 7.54
CA THR A 389 -9.54 -21.80 6.90
C THR A 389 -8.67 -20.54 7.04
N ARG A 390 -7.94 -20.38 8.16
CA ARG A 390 -7.04 -19.23 8.39
C ARG A 390 -5.85 -19.27 7.43
N THR A 391 -5.27 -20.44 7.20
CA THR A 391 -4.14 -20.68 6.28
C THR A 391 -4.49 -20.23 4.87
N PHE A 392 -5.63 -20.68 4.33
CA PHE A 392 -6.08 -20.29 2.99
C PHE A 392 -6.39 -18.80 2.90
N ARG A 393 -7.10 -18.25 3.89
CA ARG A 393 -7.42 -16.82 3.93
C ARG A 393 -6.17 -15.95 3.91
N LEU A 394 -5.15 -16.25 4.74
CA LEU A 394 -3.91 -15.48 4.80
C LEU A 394 -3.11 -15.58 3.49
N THR A 395 -3.05 -16.77 2.90
CA THR A 395 -2.37 -16.99 1.62
C THR A 395 -3.05 -16.20 0.50
N LEU A 396 -4.38 -16.27 0.37
CA LEU A 396 -5.14 -15.47 -0.59
C LEU A 396 -5.04 -13.97 -0.31
N GLN A 397 -4.99 -13.56 0.96
CA GLN A 397 -4.80 -12.16 1.33
C GLN A 397 -3.44 -11.63 0.86
N SER A 398 -2.38 -12.43 0.93
CA SER A 398 -1.06 -12.07 0.40
C SER A 398 -1.09 -11.83 -1.11
N ILE A 399 -1.82 -12.67 -1.85
CA ILE A 399 -2.01 -12.58 -3.31
C ILE A 399 -2.81 -11.32 -3.66
N ALA A 400 -3.96 -11.14 -3.03
CA ALA A 400 -4.83 -9.98 -3.26
C ALA A 400 -4.09 -8.67 -2.95
N HIS A 401 -3.34 -8.62 -1.85
CA HIS A 401 -2.56 -7.43 -1.48
C HIS A 401 -1.42 -7.17 -2.48
N ARG A 402 -0.72 -8.20 -2.97
CA ARG A 402 0.33 -8.01 -3.98
C ARG A 402 -0.18 -7.33 -5.24
N LEU A 403 -1.39 -7.69 -5.69
CA LEU A 403 -2.01 -7.18 -6.90
C LEU A 403 -2.42 -5.70 -6.78
N THR A 404 -2.65 -5.20 -5.56
CA THR A 404 -2.95 -3.77 -5.32
C THR A 404 -1.70 -2.90 -5.19
N LEU A 405 -0.53 -3.49 -4.93
CA LEU A 405 0.73 -2.76 -4.79
C LEU A 405 1.32 -2.34 -6.16
N PRO A 406 2.06 -1.23 -6.21
CA PRO A 406 2.77 -0.83 -7.43
C PRO A 406 3.69 -1.92 -7.97
N MET A 407 3.75 -2.04 -9.29
CA MET A 407 4.56 -3.04 -9.98
C MET A 407 5.05 -2.50 -11.32
N TYR A 408 6.23 -2.95 -11.75
CA TYR A 408 6.74 -2.65 -13.07
C TYR A 408 5.84 -3.18 -14.17
N LYS A 409 5.62 -2.36 -15.22
CA LYS A 409 4.83 -2.75 -16.39
C LYS A 409 5.34 -4.06 -17.01
N SER A 410 6.65 -4.25 -17.09
CA SER A 410 7.27 -5.47 -17.66
C SER A 410 6.98 -6.74 -16.84
N ARG A 411 6.77 -6.63 -15.53
CA ARG A 411 6.52 -7.77 -14.64
C ARG A 411 5.04 -8.00 -14.34
N ARG A 412 4.18 -7.02 -14.66
CA ARG A 412 2.76 -7.05 -14.33
C ARG A 412 2.05 -8.30 -14.87
N ALA A 413 2.27 -8.62 -16.15
CA ALA A 413 1.65 -9.78 -16.78
C ALA A 413 2.03 -11.11 -16.10
N LYS A 414 3.34 -11.30 -15.83
CA LYS A 414 3.83 -12.49 -15.13
C LYS A 414 3.22 -12.61 -13.72
N ILE A 415 3.27 -11.54 -12.93
CA ILE A 415 2.74 -11.55 -11.57
C ILE A 415 1.23 -11.83 -11.58
N GLN A 416 0.47 -11.24 -12.51
CA GLN A 416 -0.96 -11.53 -12.63
C GLN A 416 -1.23 -12.99 -12.99
N SER A 417 -0.46 -13.56 -13.92
CA SER A 417 -0.55 -14.99 -14.30
C SER A 417 -0.23 -15.91 -13.13
N ASP A 418 0.89 -15.68 -12.43
CA ASP A 418 1.31 -16.49 -11.29
C ASP A 418 0.27 -16.41 -10.15
N CYS A 419 -0.20 -15.20 -9.82
CA CYS A 419 -1.24 -14.99 -8.81
C CYS A 419 -2.57 -15.68 -9.15
N ALA A 420 -2.97 -15.69 -10.43
CA ALA A 420 -4.17 -16.42 -10.86
C ALA A 420 -4.01 -17.92 -10.67
N ALA A 421 -2.85 -18.48 -11.07
CA ALA A 421 -2.53 -19.89 -10.89
C ALA A 421 -2.52 -20.29 -9.40
N PHE A 422 -1.88 -19.49 -8.54
CA PHE A 422 -1.87 -19.73 -7.09
C PHE A 422 -3.28 -19.71 -6.50
N CYS A 423 -4.12 -18.73 -6.88
CA CYS A 423 -5.50 -18.68 -6.41
C CYS A 423 -6.29 -19.93 -6.82
N LYS A 424 -6.17 -20.37 -8.08
CA LYS A 424 -6.86 -21.57 -8.57
C LYS A 424 -6.39 -22.84 -7.85
N ALA A 425 -5.09 -23.00 -7.63
CA ALA A 425 -4.54 -24.12 -6.88
C ALA A 425 -5.10 -24.17 -5.45
N LEU A 426 -5.11 -23.04 -4.74
CA LEU A 426 -5.63 -22.94 -3.38
C LEU A 426 -7.12 -23.26 -3.31
N LEU A 427 -7.94 -22.76 -4.24
CA LEU A 427 -9.38 -23.04 -4.27
C LEU A 427 -9.66 -24.53 -4.53
N ASN A 428 -8.92 -25.16 -5.45
CA ASN A 428 -9.03 -26.60 -5.70
C ASN A 428 -8.61 -27.44 -4.49
N ASP A 429 -7.54 -27.04 -3.79
CA ASP A 429 -7.09 -27.69 -2.57
C ASP A 429 -8.14 -27.53 -1.46
N MET A 430 -8.73 -26.35 -1.28
CA MET A 430 -9.84 -26.15 -0.32
C MET A 430 -11.00 -27.12 -0.57
N SER A 431 -11.44 -27.26 -1.82
CA SER A 431 -12.47 -28.22 -2.20
C SER A 431 -12.06 -29.66 -1.89
N SER A 432 -10.80 -30.02 -2.16
CA SER A 432 -10.26 -31.37 -1.92
C SER A 432 -10.18 -31.69 -0.42
N PHE A 433 -9.89 -30.70 0.43
CA PHE A 433 -9.86 -30.85 1.88
C PHE A 433 -11.24 -30.70 2.54
N GLY A 434 -12.30 -30.40 1.78
CA GLY A 434 -13.65 -30.17 2.32
C GLY A 434 -13.75 -28.91 3.18
N ILE A 435 -12.89 -27.91 2.97
CA ILE A 435 -12.89 -26.67 3.75
C ILE A 435 -13.92 -25.70 3.16
N PRO A 436 -14.85 -25.17 3.98
CA PRO A 436 -15.93 -24.33 3.48
C PRO A 436 -15.40 -22.97 2.97
N PHE A 437 -16.00 -22.50 1.88
CA PHE A 437 -15.74 -21.16 1.35
C PHE A 437 -16.41 -20.10 2.23
N THR A 438 -15.65 -19.54 3.17
CA THR A 438 -16.14 -18.40 3.98
C THR A 438 -16.30 -17.13 3.15
N PRO A 439 -17.23 -16.21 3.50
CA PRO A 439 -17.41 -14.94 2.79
C PRO A 439 -16.12 -14.12 2.61
N ALA A 440 -15.20 -14.18 3.58
CA ALA A 440 -13.92 -13.49 3.51
C ALA A 440 -12.98 -14.08 2.45
N ILE A 441 -12.92 -15.41 2.32
CA ILE A 441 -12.13 -16.09 1.29
C ILE A 441 -12.68 -15.79 -0.11
N LEU A 442 -14.01 -15.79 -0.22
CA LEU A 442 -14.74 -15.51 -1.45
C LEU A 442 -14.48 -14.09 -1.95
N ASP A 443 -14.58 -13.10 -1.07
CA ASP A 443 -14.25 -11.70 -1.42
C ASP A 443 -12.79 -11.56 -1.87
N LEU A 444 -11.85 -12.26 -1.25
CA LEU A 444 -10.44 -12.27 -1.68
C LEU A 444 -10.29 -12.91 -3.08
N ALA A 445 -10.89 -14.08 -3.30
CA ALA A 445 -10.83 -14.79 -4.58
C ALA A 445 -11.46 -13.96 -5.71
N MET A 446 -12.60 -13.32 -5.45
CA MET A 446 -13.29 -12.42 -6.40
C MET A 446 -12.48 -11.16 -6.71
N ARG A 447 -11.74 -10.62 -5.73
CA ARG A 447 -10.80 -9.50 -5.98
C ARG A 447 -9.61 -9.95 -6.81
N ILE A 448 -9.07 -11.13 -6.54
CA ILE A 448 -7.94 -11.68 -7.30
C ILE A 448 -8.34 -11.88 -8.76
N SER A 449 -9.44 -12.59 -9.04
CA SER A 449 -9.97 -12.79 -10.40
C SER A 449 -10.22 -11.47 -11.12
N LYS A 450 -10.77 -10.47 -10.44
CA LYS A 450 -10.97 -9.12 -11.00
C LYS A 450 -9.65 -8.41 -11.36
N GLU A 451 -8.61 -8.53 -10.53
CA GLU A 451 -7.31 -7.89 -10.78
C GLU A 451 -6.42 -8.67 -11.77
N THR A 452 -6.61 -9.98 -11.89
CA THR A 452 -5.97 -10.83 -12.92
C THR A 452 -6.74 -10.86 -14.24
N ALA A 453 -7.99 -10.37 -14.24
CA ALA A 453 -8.92 -10.43 -15.37
C ALA A 453 -9.26 -11.88 -15.82
N ASP A 454 -9.24 -12.82 -14.89
CA ASP A 454 -9.61 -14.22 -15.11
C ASP A 454 -11.14 -14.37 -15.07
N GLN A 455 -11.77 -14.40 -16.24
CA GLN A 455 -13.23 -14.49 -16.38
C GLN A 455 -13.76 -15.88 -16.03
N ASP A 456 -13.00 -16.93 -16.31
CA ASP A 456 -13.42 -18.31 -16.09
C ASP A 456 -13.48 -18.62 -14.59
N MET A 457 -12.42 -18.24 -13.85
CA MET A 457 -12.41 -18.37 -12.38
C MET A 457 -13.51 -17.53 -11.75
N PHE A 458 -13.76 -16.32 -12.26
CA PHE A 458 -14.84 -15.47 -11.77
C PHE A 458 -16.23 -16.08 -11.98
N SER A 459 -16.49 -16.63 -13.17
CA SER A 459 -17.75 -17.30 -13.51
C SER A 459 -17.96 -18.55 -12.65
N GLN A 460 -16.93 -19.39 -12.48
CA GLN A 460 -17.00 -20.58 -11.64
C GLN A 460 -17.27 -20.22 -10.16
N LEU A 461 -16.64 -19.18 -9.63
CA LEU A 461 -16.90 -18.70 -8.28
C LEU A 461 -18.35 -18.23 -8.12
N LEU A 462 -18.89 -17.47 -9.08
CA LEU A 462 -20.29 -17.05 -9.04
C LEU A 462 -21.26 -18.23 -9.04
N LYS A 463 -21.02 -19.23 -9.89
CA LYS A 463 -21.83 -20.45 -9.97
C LYS A 463 -21.79 -21.25 -8.67
N LEU A 464 -20.60 -21.58 -8.17
CA LEU A 464 -20.41 -22.43 -6.99
C LEU A 464 -20.89 -21.81 -5.69
N VAL A 465 -20.77 -20.48 -5.58
CA VAL A 465 -20.86 -19.79 -4.28
C VAL A 465 -22.20 -19.09 -4.11
N TYR A 466 -22.64 -18.44 -5.18
CA TYR A 466 -23.86 -17.63 -5.18
C TYR A 466 -24.98 -18.27 -5.99
N GLY A 467 -24.71 -19.35 -6.73
CA GLY A 467 -25.68 -19.94 -7.65
C GLY A 467 -25.97 -19.03 -8.85
N ILE A 468 -25.01 -18.20 -9.27
CA ILE A 468 -25.19 -17.25 -10.38
C ILE A 468 -24.45 -17.76 -11.61
N ASP A 469 -25.19 -18.06 -12.67
CA ASP A 469 -24.61 -18.21 -14.00
C ASP A 469 -24.64 -16.86 -14.73
N LEU A 470 -23.50 -16.37 -15.21
CA LEU A 470 -23.47 -15.09 -15.95
C LEU A 470 -24.00 -15.21 -17.38
N ASP A 471 -24.02 -16.42 -17.93
CA ASP A 471 -24.66 -16.67 -19.22
C ASP A 471 -26.18 -16.65 -19.08
N PHE A 472 -26.67 -17.06 -17.91
CA PHE A 472 -28.08 -17.12 -17.60
C PHE A 472 -28.37 -16.80 -16.11
N PRO A 473 -28.39 -15.51 -15.74
CA PRO A 473 -28.48 -15.09 -14.34
C PRO A 473 -29.87 -15.25 -13.72
N ASP A 474 -30.84 -15.66 -14.52
CA ASP A 474 -32.26 -15.85 -14.18
C ASP A 474 -32.59 -17.26 -13.70
N HIS A 475 -31.70 -18.24 -13.89
CA HIS A 475 -31.88 -19.61 -13.41
C HIS A 475 -30.68 -20.13 -12.64
N LEU A 476 -30.89 -21.25 -11.94
CA LEU A 476 -29.81 -22.00 -11.31
C LEU A 476 -28.84 -22.50 -12.38
N PRO A 477 -27.53 -22.50 -12.11
CA PRO A 477 -26.59 -23.03 -13.09
C PRO A 477 -26.95 -24.47 -13.44
N ILE A 478 -26.89 -24.83 -14.73
CA ILE A 478 -27.38 -26.09 -15.33
C ILE A 478 -26.97 -27.35 -14.54
N GLN A 479 -25.80 -27.31 -13.88
CA GLN A 479 -25.27 -28.42 -13.07
C GLN A 479 -26.13 -28.75 -11.83
N TRP A 480 -26.94 -27.80 -11.37
CA TRP A 480 -27.86 -27.93 -10.24
C TRP A 480 -29.34 -27.77 -10.64
N ASP A 481 -29.61 -27.61 -11.93
CA ASP A 481 -30.96 -27.58 -12.48
C ASP A 481 -31.45 -29.02 -12.68
N HIS A 482 -32.04 -29.61 -11.63
CA HIS A 482 -32.47 -31.00 -11.63
C HIS A 482 -33.78 -31.22 -12.40
N ASN A 483 -33.69 -31.13 -13.73
CA ASN A 483 -34.55 -31.89 -14.65
C ASN A 483 -33.80 -33.09 -15.28
N ALA A 484 -32.53 -33.33 -14.93
CA ALA A 484 -31.79 -34.52 -15.32
C ALA A 484 -31.67 -35.49 -14.13
N THR A 485 -32.40 -36.61 -14.19
CA THR A 485 -32.45 -37.79 -13.30
C THR A 485 -33.41 -37.73 -12.11
N VAL A 486 -34.61 -38.27 -12.33
CA VAL A 486 -35.69 -38.53 -11.35
C VAL A 486 -35.44 -39.81 -10.52
N GLU A 487 -34.26 -40.43 -10.60
CA GLU A 487 -33.98 -41.71 -9.91
C GLU A 487 -32.77 -41.64 -8.96
N ALA A 488 -32.85 -40.79 -7.92
CA ALA A 488 -32.20 -40.99 -6.62
C ALA A 488 -32.55 -39.78 -5.75
N GLY A 489 -32.78 -40.01 -4.45
CA GLY A 489 -33.31 -39.03 -3.50
C GLY A 489 -32.79 -37.59 -3.65
N ILE A 490 -33.74 -36.64 -3.57
CA ILE A 490 -33.60 -35.18 -3.58
C ILE A 490 -32.16 -34.72 -3.33
N PRO A 491 -31.41 -34.29 -4.36
CA PRO A 491 -30.12 -33.64 -4.17
C PRO A 491 -30.37 -32.35 -3.39
N GLN A 492 -29.81 -32.24 -2.18
CA GLN A 492 -29.88 -31.00 -1.42
C GLN A 492 -29.10 -29.92 -2.19
N LEU A 493 -29.80 -28.85 -2.57
CA LEU A 493 -29.17 -27.68 -3.18
C LEU A 493 -28.00 -27.20 -2.29
N PRO A 494 -26.84 -26.84 -2.88
CA PRO A 494 -25.74 -26.28 -2.11
C PRO A 494 -26.22 -25.06 -1.32
N ASN A 495 -25.75 -24.92 -0.08
CA ASN A 495 -26.07 -23.74 0.73
C ASN A 495 -25.34 -22.50 0.18
N PHE A 496 -25.98 -21.79 -0.74
CA PHE A 496 -25.41 -20.59 -1.36
C PHE A 496 -25.23 -19.46 -0.35
N GLN A 497 -24.15 -18.69 -0.53
CA GLN A 497 -23.90 -17.51 0.28
C GLN A 497 -24.79 -16.35 -0.18
N PRO A 498 -25.18 -15.42 0.73
CA PRO A 498 -25.98 -14.27 0.35
C PRO A 498 -25.20 -13.35 -0.61
N PHE A 499 -25.85 -12.96 -1.71
CA PHE A 499 -25.24 -12.08 -2.69
C PHE A 499 -25.21 -10.63 -2.18
N SER A 500 -24.01 -10.12 -1.90
CA SER A 500 -23.84 -8.79 -1.30
C SER A 500 -23.71 -7.69 -2.36
N THR A 501 -23.98 -6.43 -1.99
CA THR A 501 -23.74 -5.26 -2.88
C THR A 501 -22.27 -5.14 -3.30
N ALA A 502 -21.32 -5.62 -2.49
CA ALA A 502 -19.90 -5.64 -2.86
C ALA A 502 -19.61 -6.69 -3.94
N ALA A 503 -20.22 -7.88 -3.83
CA ALA A 503 -20.17 -8.91 -4.87
C ALA A 503 -20.79 -8.39 -6.17
N LEU A 504 -21.99 -7.79 -6.11
CA LEU A 504 -22.65 -7.12 -7.24
C LEU A 504 -21.73 -6.10 -7.93
N ASN A 505 -21.12 -5.19 -7.17
CA ASN A 505 -20.20 -4.19 -7.73
C ASN A 505 -19.01 -4.82 -8.46
N THR A 506 -18.49 -5.93 -7.92
CA THR A 506 -17.39 -6.67 -8.54
C THR A 506 -17.86 -7.35 -9.83
N THR A 507 -19.05 -7.95 -9.83
CA THR A 507 -19.69 -8.54 -11.01
C THR A 507 -19.90 -7.52 -12.12
N ILE A 508 -20.50 -6.37 -11.82
CA ILE A 508 -20.72 -5.30 -12.80
C ILE A 508 -19.39 -4.75 -13.35
N ASP A 509 -18.35 -4.59 -12.51
CA ASP A 509 -17.04 -4.16 -13.01
C ASP A 509 -16.38 -5.23 -13.89
N MET A 510 -16.46 -6.51 -13.52
CA MET A 510 -15.85 -7.62 -14.26
C MET A 510 -16.52 -7.84 -15.61
N VAL A 511 -17.85 -7.96 -15.64
CA VAL A 511 -18.62 -8.10 -16.88
C VAL A 511 -18.44 -6.86 -17.75
N GLY A 512 -18.44 -5.66 -17.16
CA GLY A 512 -18.22 -4.43 -17.91
C GLY A 512 -16.83 -4.33 -18.57
N ARG A 513 -15.78 -4.92 -17.96
CA ARG A 513 -14.43 -5.02 -18.57
C ARG A 513 -14.38 -5.95 -19.78
N SER A 514 -15.25 -6.96 -19.85
CA SER A 514 -15.35 -7.83 -21.03
C SER A 514 -15.80 -7.09 -22.29
N GLY A 515 -16.47 -5.93 -22.12
CA GLY A 515 -17.06 -5.17 -23.22
C GLY A 515 -18.40 -5.73 -23.71
N ASN A 516 -18.87 -6.87 -23.19
CA ASN A 516 -20.19 -7.40 -23.53
C ASN A 516 -21.30 -6.63 -22.81
N VAL A 517 -21.88 -5.65 -23.52
CA VAL A 517 -22.92 -4.77 -22.97
C VAL A 517 -24.25 -5.49 -22.71
N SER A 518 -24.59 -6.49 -23.52
CA SER A 518 -25.80 -7.29 -23.32
C SER A 518 -25.73 -8.05 -21.99
N LYS A 519 -24.64 -8.79 -21.76
CA LYS A 519 -24.40 -9.47 -20.47
C LYS A 519 -24.34 -8.50 -19.30
N LEU A 520 -23.74 -7.31 -19.48
CA LEU A 520 -23.66 -6.29 -18.43
C LEU A 520 -25.05 -5.80 -18.00
N VAL A 521 -25.92 -5.52 -18.97
CA VAL A 521 -27.30 -5.07 -18.71
C VAL A 521 -28.12 -6.20 -18.09
N GLN A 522 -28.04 -7.41 -18.64
CA GLN A 522 -28.73 -8.57 -18.10
C GLN A 522 -28.33 -8.85 -16.65
N ALA A 523 -27.02 -8.87 -16.36
CA ALA A 523 -26.52 -9.04 -15.00
C ALA A 523 -26.97 -7.89 -14.07
N PHE A 524 -27.06 -6.66 -14.57
CA PHE A 524 -27.56 -5.55 -13.76
C PHE A 524 -29.05 -5.67 -13.46
N GLU A 525 -29.90 -5.91 -14.45
CA GLU A 525 -31.35 -6.00 -14.25
C GLU A 525 -31.73 -7.18 -13.35
N VAL A 526 -31.20 -8.38 -13.65
CA VAL A 526 -31.57 -9.61 -12.94
C VAL A 526 -30.99 -9.64 -11.52
N LEU A 527 -29.74 -9.21 -11.31
CA LEU A 527 -29.11 -9.29 -9.99
C LEU A 527 -29.47 -8.11 -9.06
N THR A 528 -30.21 -7.10 -9.55
CA THR A 528 -30.67 -5.98 -8.73
C THR A 528 -32.16 -5.99 -8.43
N GLN A 529 -32.95 -6.71 -9.23
CA GLN A 529 -34.38 -6.87 -9.05
C GLN A 529 -34.69 -8.35 -8.79
N PRO A 530 -35.28 -8.71 -7.64
CA PRO A 530 -35.73 -10.07 -7.44
C PRO A 530 -36.77 -10.40 -8.51
N LEU A 531 -36.57 -11.49 -9.26
CA LEU A 531 -37.58 -11.96 -10.20
C LEU A 531 -38.84 -12.33 -9.42
N PRO A 532 -40.05 -12.06 -9.97
CA PRO A 532 -41.29 -12.53 -9.36
C PRO A 532 -41.20 -14.04 -9.12
N PRO A 533 -41.71 -14.57 -7.99
CA PRO A 533 -41.68 -16.00 -7.69
C PRO A 533 -42.33 -16.88 -8.77
N GLN A 534 -43.21 -16.28 -9.58
CA GLN A 534 -43.93 -16.90 -10.70
C GLN A 534 -43.15 -16.88 -12.02
N ALA A 535 -42.05 -16.12 -12.13
CA ALA A 535 -41.30 -16.00 -13.38
C ALA A 535 -40.73 -17.34 -13.85
N SER A 536 -40.35 -18.22 -12.93
CA SER A 536 -39.92 -19.59 -13.23
C SER A 536 -41.06 -20.52 -13.70
N GLN A 537 -42.33 -20.15 -13.47
CA GLN A 537 -43.50 -20.93 -13.90
C GLN A 537 -43.91 -20.64 -15.35
N HIS A 538 -43.49 -19.49 -15.91
CA HIS A 538 -43.87 -19.07 -17.25
C HIS A 538 -42.92 -19.57 -18.35
N HIS A 539 -41.90 -20.36 -18.01
CA HIS A 539 -40.82 -20.66 -18.94
C HIS A 539 -41.06 -21.83 -19.91
N SER A 540 -42.26 -22.42 -19.96
CA SER A 540 -42.51 -23.58 -20.84
C SER A 540 -43.96 -23.81 -21.25
N LEU A 541 -44.75 -22.78 -21.57
CA LEU A 541 -46.14 -22.98 -22.04
C LEU A 541 -46.54 -22.30 -23.36
N GLU A 542 -45.72 -21.43 -23.97
CA GLU A 542 -46.16 -20.67 -25.16
C GLU A 542 -45.30 -20.83 -26.43
N PHE A 543 -44.29 -21.71 -26.43
CA PHE A 543 -43.42 -21.91 -27.61
C PHE A 543 -43.01 -23.36 -27.89
N ASP A 544 -43.72 -24.35 -27.36
CA ASP A 544 -43.58 -25.73 -27.83
C ASP A 544 -44.83 -26.10 -28.63
N ASP A 545 -44.68 -25.98 -29.95
CA ASP A 545 -45.62 -26.51 -30.92
C ASP A 545 -45.72 -28.03 -30.68
N GLU A 546 -46.95 -28.49 -30.44
CA GLU A 546 -47.47 -29.84 -30.65
C GLU A 546 -46.44 -30.98 -30.69
N ASP A 547 -46.21 -31.66 -29.55
CA ASP A 547 -46.01 -33.12 -29.42
C ASP A 547 -45.12 -33.51 -28.22
N ASP A 548 -45.53 -33.23 -26.97
CA ASP A 548 -45.12 -34.09 -25.86
C ASP A 548 -46.11 -34.04 -24.69
N PHE A 549 -46.91 -35.09 -24.55
CA PHE A 549 -47.79 -35.31 -23.39
C PHE A 549 -46.96 -35.78 -22.18
N GLY A 550 -46.13 -34.90 -21.65
CA GLY A 550 -45.50 -35.05 -20.34
C GLY A 550 -46.29 -34.27 -19.29
N VAL A 551 -46.79 -34.94 -18.25
CA VAL A 551 -47.45 -34.30 -17.11
C VAL A 551 -46.43 -33.39 -16.41
N VAL A 552 -46.49 -32.08 -16.67
CA VAL A 552 -45.76 -31.08 -15.89
C VAL A 552 -46.36 -31.09 -14.48
N ASN A 553 -45.61 -31.55 -13.48
CA ASN A 553 -46.04 -31.57 -12.09
C ASN A 553 -45.92 -30.15 -11.50
N PRO A 554 -47.04 -29.42 -11.25
CA PRO A 554 -46.99 -28.05 -10.76
C PRO A 554 -46.51 -27.92 -9.31
N ALA A 555 -46.22 -29.05 -8.64
CA ALA A 555 -45.68 -29.09 -7.28
C ALA A 555 -44.14 -29.21 -7.20
N SER A 556 -43.42 -29.31 -8.33
CA SER A 556 -42.00 -29.72 -8.35
C SER A 556 -40.98 -28.58 -8.44
N THR A 557 -41.35 -27.37 -8.86
CA THR A 557 -40.43 -26.22 -8.85
C THR A 557 -40.70 -25.41 -7.60
N GLN A 558 -39.99 -25.69 -6.51
CA GLN A 558 -39.86 -24.66 -5.47
C GLN A 558 -39.35 -23.38 -6.17
N PRO A 559 -39.98 -22.21 -5.94
CA PRO A 559 -39.54 -20.98 -6.57
C PRO A 559 -38.11 -20.67 -6.12
N HIS A 560 -37.14 -20.96 -6.98
CA HIS A 560 -35.76 -20.59 -6.75
C HIS A 560 -35.69 -19.06 -6.75
N GLN A 561 -35.49 -18.47 -5.57
CA GLN A 561 -35.31 -17.03 -5.48
C GLN A 561 -33.90 -16.70 -5.99
N THR A 562 -33.84 -16.02 -7.13
CA THR A 562 -32.56 -15.63 -7.71
C THR A 562 -31.79 -14.73 -6.74
N PRO A 563 -30.47 -14.97 -6.61
CA PRO A 563 -29.60 -14.17 -5.76
C PRO A 563 -29.57 -12.72 -6.26
N HIS A 564 -29.97 -11.79 -5.41
CA HIS A 564 -30.08 -10.38 -5.75
C HIS A 564 -29.47 -9.48 -4.67
N ALA A 565 -29.03 -8.29 -5.05
CA ALA A 565 -28.48 -7.30 -4.15
C ALA A 565 -28.97 -5.89 -4.50
N LYS A 566 -29.25 -5.06 -3.48
CA LYS A 566 -29.65 -3.67 -3.72
C LYS A 566 -28.48 -2.88 -4.33
N PRO A 567 -28.67 -2.18 -5.47
CA PRO A 567 -27.62 -1.40 -6.10
C PRO A 567 -27.37 -0.11 -5.32
N ASN A 568 -26.11 0.31 -5.26
CA ASN A 568 -25.70 1.58 -4.64
C ASN A 568 -25.14 2.56 -5.67
N SER A 569 -24.69 3.73 -5.22
CA SER A 569 -24.09 4.73 -6.11
C SER A 569 -22.86 4.21 -6.89
N THR A 570 -22.09 3.29 -6.31
CA THR A 570 -20.94 2.68 -6.99
C THR A 570 -21.41 1.76 -8.12
N THR A 571 -22.48 0.98 -7.90
CA THR A 571 -23.06 0.09 -8.92
C THR A 571 -23.45 0.86 -10.17
N TYR A 572 -24.25 1.92 -10.02
CA TYR A 572 -24.66 2.78 -11.13
C TYR A 572 -23.47 3.52 -11.77
N HIS A 573 -22.49 3.95 -10.98
CA HIS A 573 -21.28 4.55 -11.55
C HIS A 573 -20.52 3.56 -12.44
N LEU A 574 -20.32 2.32 -11.99
CA LEU A 574 -19.63 1.28 -12.76
C LEU A 574 -20.39 0.94 -14.04
N LEU A 575 -21.70 0.74 -13.95
CA LEU A 575 -22.58 0.52 -15.11
C LEU A 575 -22.45 1.66 -16.13
N LEU A 576 -22.66 2.91 -15.70
CA LEU A 576 -22.58 4.08 -16.58
C LEU A 576 -21.18 4.28 -17.17
N LYS A 577 -20.13 4.00 -16.40
CA LYS A 577 -18.74 4.07 -16.85
C LYS A 577 -18.46 3.07 -17.97
N HIS A 578 -18.92 1.83 -17.83
CA HIS A 578 -18.69 0.78 -18.84
C HIS A 578 -19.57 0.97 -20.08
N LEU A 579 -20.85 1.31 -19.93
CA LEU A 579 -21.72 1.71 -21.05
C LEU A 579 -21.14 2.89 -21.84
N SER A 580 -20.60 3.88 -21.12
CA SER A 580 -19.94 5.05 -21.71
C SER A 580 -18.65 4.71 -22.46
N ARG A 581 -17.89 3.72 -21.99
CA ARG A 581 -16.68 3.22 -22.65
C ARG A 581 -17.00 2.42 -23.90
N ALA A 582 -18.04 1.57 -23.84
CA ALA A 582 -18.57 0.82 -24.98
C ALA A 582 -19.39 1.69 -25.97
N ASN A 583 -19.50 2.99 -25.70
CA ASN A 583 -20.15 3.96 -26.57
C ASN A 583 -21.68 3.85 -26.73
N HIS A 584 -22.37 3.25 -25.77
CA HIS A 584 -23.83 3.12 -25.78
C HIS A 584 -24.50 4.34 -25.13
N SER A 585 -24.69 5.41 -25.90
CA SER A 585 -25.30 6.67 -25.43
C SER A 585 -26.74 6.53 -24.94
N THR A 586 -27.56 5.72 -25.60
CA THR A 586 -28.98 5.51 -25.26
C THR A 586 -29.13 4.83 -23.90
N LEU A 587 -28.41 3.72 -23.67
CA LEU A 587 -28.42 3.03 -22.38
C LEU A 587 -27.83 3.91 -21.28
N ALA A 588 -26.72 4.60 -21.55
CA ALA A 588 -26.13 5.53 -20.59
C ALA A 588 -27.09 6.66 -20.21
N ARG A 589 -27.91 7.14 -21.14
CA ARG A 589 -28.98 8.11 -20.87
C ARG A 589 -30.07 7.50 -19.98
N HIS A 590 -30.54 6.30 -20.32
CA HIS A 590 -31.58 5.57 -19.57
C HIS A 590 -31.17 5.34 -18.12
N TYR A 591 -30.03 4.72 -17.87
CA TYR A 591 -29.55 4.41 -16.52
C TYR A 591 -29.19 5.65 -15.70
N LEU A 592 -28.76 6.75 -16.35
CA LEU A 592 -28.54 8.01 -15.65
C LEU A 592 -29.87 8.63 -15.21
N PHE A 593 -30.92 8.49 -16.03
CA PHE A 593 -32.26 8.92 -15.64
C PHE A 593 -32.82 8.07 -14.50
N GLN A 594 -32.66 6.75 -14.57
CA GLN A 594 -33.06 5.84 -13.50
C GLN A 594 -32.36 6.17 -12.17
N ALA A 595 -31.04 6.36 -12.18
CA ALA A 595 -30.26 6.84 -11.04
C ALA A 595 -30.83 8.16 -10.46
N PHE A 596 -31.13 9.13 -11.33
CA PHE A 596 -31.69 10.41 -10.93
C PHE A 596 -33.08 10.31 -10.28
N GLN A 597 -33.90 9.33 -10.68
CA GLN A 597 -35.19 9.06 -10.03
C GLN A 597 -35.02 8.30 -8.72
N LEU A 598 -34.12 7.31 -8.69
CA LEU A 598 -33.84 6.52 -7.49
C LEU A 598 -33.40 7.38 -6.31
N GLU A 599 -32.56 8.40 -6.55
CA GLU A 599 -32.18 9.38 -5.52
C GLU A 599 -33.39 10.06 -4.86
N ARG A 600 -34.45 10.35 -5.63
CA ARG A 600 -35.68 10.95 -5.08
C ARG A 600 -36.46 9.98 -4.21
N VAL A 601 -36.54 8.72 -4.63
CA VAL A 601 -37.24 7.68 -3.88
C VAL A 601 -36.54 7.47 -2.54
N VAL A 602 -35.20 7.41 -2.55
CA VAL A 602 -34.39 7.25 -1.34
C VAL A 602 -34.51 8.47 -0.41
N ASP A 603 -34.43 9.69 -0.93
CA ASP A 603 -34.60 10.92 -0.13
C ASP A 603 -35.99 10.99 0.55
N ARG A 604 -37.05 10.71 -0.21
CA ARG A 604 -38.42 10.65 0.34
C ARG A 604 -38.54 9.59 1.44
N ALA A 605 -38.04 8.38 1.18
CA ALA A 605 -38.06 7.30 2.15
C ALA A 605 -37.35 7.71 3.45
N VAL A 606 -36.15 8.30 3.37
CA VAL A 606 -35.41 8.77 4.54
C VAL A 606 -36.20 9.83 5.31
N ARG A 607 -36.76 10.83 4.62
CA ARG A 607 -37.57 11.88 5.28
C ARG A 607 -38.80 11.31 5.99
N THR A 608 -39.50 10.36 5.37
CA THR A 608 -40.63 9.64 5.98
C THR A 608 -40.18 8.84 7.21
N HIS A 609 -39.04 8.16 7.15
CA HIS A 609 -38.50 7.41 8.30
C HIS A 609 -38.05 8.31 9.45
N ILE A 610 -37.44 9.46 9.15
CA ILE A 610 -37.06 10.47 10.16
C ILE A 610 -38.31 10.96 10.90
N TYR A 611 -39.41 11.13 10.18
CA TYR A 611 -40.67 11.56 10.75
C TYR A 611 -41.27 10.51 11.70
N HIS A 612 -41.38 9.24 11.28
CA HIS A 612 -42.01 8.21 12.08
C HIS A 612 -41.09 7.57 13.14
N THR A 613 -39.81 7.41 12.83
CA THR A 613 -38.83 6.64 13.63
C THR A 613 -37.43 7.29 13.61
N PRO A 614 -37.26 8.49 14.22
CA PRO A 614 -36.03 9.28 14.11
C PRO A 614 -34.77 8.54 14.60
N TYR A 615 -34.89 7.68 15.61
CA TYR A 615 -33.76 6.95 16.21
C TYR A 615 -33.43 5.63 15.51
N LYS A 616 -34.31 5.13 14.62
CA LYS A 616 -34.12 3.88 13.87
C LYS A 616 -34.09 4.09 12.35
N THR A 617 -33.92 5.33 11.90
CA THR A 617 -33.85 5.65 10.48
C THR A 617 -32.59 5.04 9.85
N PRO A 618 -32.71 4.26 8.75
CA PRO A 618 -31.55 3.72 8.05
C PRO A 618 -30.80 4.82 7.28
N ALA A 619 -29.47 4.75 7.21
CA ALA A 619 -28.70 5.68 6.41
C ALA A 619 -29.02 5.55 4.90
N PRO A 620 -29.12 6.66 4.14
CA PRO A 620 -29.34 6.62 2.70
C PRO A 620 -28.21 5.87 1.99
N GLN A 621 -28.57 4.92 1.13
CA GLN A 621 -27.61 4.05 0.44
C GLN A 621 -27.28 4.52 -0.98
N PHE A 622 -27.97 5.54 -1.48
CA PHE A 622 -27.83 6.03 -2.85
C PHE A 622 -27.86 7.55 -2.94
N ALA A 623 -26.98 8.11 -3.75
CA ALA A 623 -26.92 9.51 -4.15
C ALA A 623 -26.32 9.65 -5.57
N THR A 624 -26.79 10.64 -6.34
CA THR A 624 -26.22 10.94 -7.66
C THR A 624 -24.90 11.68 -7.48
N ASN A 625 -23.81 11.14 -8.04
CA ASN A 625 -22.47 11.69 -7.88
C ASN A 625 -21.91 12.31 -9.18
N ARG A 626 -20.84 13.11 -9.04
CA ARG A 626 -20.13 13.72 -10.19
C ARG A 626 -19.65 12.68 -11.21
N HIS A 627 -19.20 11.51 -10.76
CA HIS A 627 -18.61 10.51 -11.63
C HIS A 627 -19.62 9.87 -12.60
N MET A 628 -20.88 9.70 -12.18
CA MET A 628 -21.98 9.29 -13.04
C MET A 628 -22.20 10.31 -14.18
N LEU A 629 -22.31 11.60 -13.83
CA LEU A 629 -22.50 12.68 -14.81
C LEU A 629 -21.31 12.80 -15.76
N LEU A 630 -20.09 12.72 -15.23
CA LEU A 630 -18.86 12.84 -16.02
C LEU A 630 -18.70 11.69 -17.01
N SER A 631 -19.10 10.47 -16.64
CA SER A 631 -19.04 9.30 -17.52
C SER A 631 -19.89 9.52 -18.77
N VAL A 632 -21.16 9.89 -18.59
CA VAL A 632 -22.11 10.13 -19.69
C VAL A 632 -21.74 11.38 -20.49
N PHE A 633 -21.33 12.46 -19.80
CA PHE A 633 -20.87 13.68 -20.46
C PHE A 633 -19.63 13.45 -21.34
N GLY A 634 -18.69 12.62 -20.86
CA GLY A 634 -17.51 12.23 -21.61
C GLY A 634 -17.86 11.54 -22.92
N THR A 635 -18.83 10.62 -22.90
CA THR A 635 -19.35 9.93 -24.09
C THR A 635 -20.04 10.90 -25.04
N ALA A 636 -20.92 11.75 -24.52
CA ALA A 636 -21.61 12.78 -25.30
C ALA A 636 -20.60 13.70 -26.02
N LYS A 637 -19.53 14.11 -25.32
CA LYS A 637 -18.45 14.93 -25.88
C LYS A 637 -17.67 14.20 -26.98
N ARG A 638 -17.33 12.93 -26.79
CA ARG A 638 -16.64 12.09 -27.80
C ARG A 638 -17.49 11.93 -29.06
N ASN A 639 -18.77 11.60 -28.90
CA ASN A 639 -19.71 11.37 -30.00
C ASN A 639 -20.25 12.64 -30.64
N LYS A 640 -19.97 13.81 -30.05
CA LYS A 640 -20.52 15.11 -30.49
C LYS A 640 -22.05 15.14 -30.37
N ASP A 641 -22.61 14.37 -29.44
CA ASP A 641 -24.05 14.30 -29.18
C ASP A 641 -24.51 15.50 -28.33
N MET A 642 -25.03 16.52 -29.00
CA MET A 642 -25.53 17.73 -28.36
C MET A 642 -26.80 17.49 -27.52
N GLN A 643 -27.62 16.50 -27.88
CA GLN A 643 -28.84 16.20 -27.15
C GLN A 643 -28.51 15.54 -25.81
N LEU A 644 -27.60 14.58 -25.81
CA LEU A 644 -27.11 13.95 -24.59
C LEU A 644 -26.35 14.94 -23.71
N MET A 645 -25.54 15.84 -24.30
CA MET A 645 -24.90 16.93 -23.52
C MET A 645 -25.96 17.81 -22.83
N ARG A 646 -27.00 18.24 -23.54
CA ARG A 646 -28.08 19.05 -22.94
C ARG A 646 -28.82 18.30 -21.84
N PHE A 647 -29.07 17.00 -22.03
CA PHE A 647 -29.69 16.14 -21.02
C PHE A 647 -28.84 16.03 -19.76
N VAL A 648 -27.53 15.77 -19.86
CA VAL A 648 -26.64 15.74 -18.69
C VAL A 648 -26.63 17.10 -17.98
N GLY A 649 -26.65 18.19 -18.72
CA GLY A 649 -26.78 19.55 -18.17
C GLY A 649 -28.08 19.78 -17.39
N TYR A 650 -29.20 19.22 -17.88
CA TYR A 650 -30.48 19.24 -17.18
C TYR A 650 -30.39 18.46 -15.87
N ILE A 651 -29.92 17.21 -15.90
CA ILE A 651 -29.78 16.37 -14.70
C ILE A 651 -28.88 17.05 -13.67
N ALA A 652 -27.70 17.52 -14.08
CA ALA A 652 -26.75 18.21 -13.19
C ALA A 652 -27.36 19.43 -12.49
N ARG A 653 -28.15 20.24 -13.22
CA ARG A 653 -28.82 21.41 -12.66
C ARG A 653 -29.91 21.02 -11.66
N GLN A 654 -30.69 19.98 -11.95
CA GLN A 654 -31.73 19.50 -11.05
C GLN A 654 -31.12 18.90 -9.79
N THR A 655 -30.08 18.05 -9.91
CA THR A 655 -29.35 17.49 -8.78
C THR A 655 -28.73 18.60 -7.91
N TYR A 656 -28.14 19.64 -8.52
CA TYR A 656 -27.62 20.79 -7.79
C TYR A 656 -28.70 21.52 -6.96
N ARG A 657 -29.85 21.80 -7.58
CA ARG A 657 -30.98 22.47 -6.91
C ARG A 657 -31.51 21.64 -5.75
N ARG A 658 -31.64 20.32 -5.95
CA ARG A 658 -32.10 19.39 -4.92
C ARG A 658 -31.13 19.33 -3.75
N LYS A 659 -29.85 19.02 -4.00
CA LYS A 659 -28.84 18.96 -2.93
C LYS A 659 -28.76 20.27 -2.14
N LYS A 660 -28.95 21.43 -2.79
CA LYS A 660 -29.07 22.72 -2.09
C LYS A 660 -30.26 22.74 -1.12
N ASN A 661 -31.44 22.33 -1.57
CA ASN A 661 -32.64 22.28 -0.74
C ASN A 661 -32.51 21.23 0.37
N ASP A 662 -31.89 20.08 0.09
CA ASP A 662 -31.63 19.02 1.07
C ASP A 662 -30.69 19.53 2.18
N ILE A 663 -29.62 20.25 1.82
CA ILE A 663 -28.72 20.88 2.81
C ILE A 663 -29.49 21.84 3.71
N THR A 664 -30.39 22.66 3.16
CA THR A 664 -31.24 23.57 3.96
C THR A 664 -32.11 22.77 4.93
N TYR A 665 -32.86 21.79 4.41
CA TYR A 665 -33.76 20.95 5.21
C TYR A 665 -33.03 20.21 6.34
N TYR A 666 -31.91 19.54 6.06
CA TYR A 666 -31.17 18.79 7.06
C TYR A 666 -30.41 19.69 8.05
N SER A 667 -30.07 20.93 7.66
CA SER A 667 -29.50 21.91 8.60
C SER A 667 -30.55 22.38 9.59
N GLU A 668 -31.77 22.66 9.13
CA GLU A 668 -32.93 22.99 9.99
C GLU A 668 -33.26 21.81 10.92
N LEU A 669 -33.26 20.58 10.39
CA LEU A 669 -33.47 19.37 11.20
C LEU A 669 -32.41 19.23 12.32
N ARG A 670 -31.14 19.52 12.01
CA ARG A 670 -30.06 19.50 13.01
C ARG A 670 -30.27 20.55 14.10
N GLU A 671 -30.75 21.73 13.75
CA GLU A 671 -31.07 22.79 14.72
C GLU A 671 -32.25 22.39 15.62
N LEU A 672 -33.29 21.79 15.06
CA LEU A 672 -34.42 21.25 15.82
C LEU A 672 -33.99 20.15 16.79
N GLN A 673 -33.13 19.22 16.36
CA GLN A 673 -32.58 18.18 17.22
C GLN A 673 -31.74 18.76 18.37
N ARG A 674 -30.96 19.83 18.13
CA ARG A 674 -30.22 20.54 19.20
C ARG A 674 -31.15 21.21 20.21
N GLN A 675 -32.32 21.66 19.77
CA GLN A 675 -33.34 22.28 20.61
C GLN A 675 -34.25 21.25 21.31
N GLY A 676 -34.01 19.94 21.12
CA GLY A 676 -34.86 18.88 21.66
C GLY A 676 -36.27 18.82 21.03
N ARG A 677 -36.46 19.41 19.85
CA ARG A 677 -37.74 19.48 19.14
C ARG A 677 -37.79 18.46 18.00
N GLN A 678 -38.97 17.88 17.76
CA GLN A 678 -39.23 17.05 16.59
C GLN A 678 -39.63 17.91 15.38
N PRO A 679 -39.35 17.47 14.14
CA PRO A 679 -39.78 18.18 12.94
C PRO A 679 -41.31 18.30 12.90
N LEU A 680 -41.80 19.55 12.85
CA LEU A 680 -43.21 19.84 12.56
C LEU A 680 -43.48 19.53 11.07
N ALA A 681 -44.66 18.97 10.79
CA ALA A 681 -45.07 18.65 9.42
C ALA A 681 -45.00 19.91 8.53
N ALA A 682 -44.07 19.93 7.57
CA ALA A 682 -44.15 20.85 6.45
C ALA A 682 -45.20 20.29 5.49
N ASP A 683 -46.14 21.13 5.05
CA ASP A 683 -47.27 20.82 4.16
C ASP A 683 -46.93 19.73 3.13
N HIS A 684 -47.26 18.49 3.51
CA HIS A 684 -47.43 17.42 2.55
C HIS A 684 -48.84 17.64 2.01
N ASP A 685 -48.97 18.58 1.08
CA ASP A 685 -50.21 18.74 0.32
C ASP A 685 -50.49 17.41 -0.41
N PRO A 686 -51.53 16.64 -0.02
CA PRO A 686 -51.89 15.42 -0.73
C PRO A 686 -52.58 15.72 -2.06
N SER A 687 -52.86 17.00 -2.36
CA SER A 687 -53.79 17.45 -3.39
C SER A 687 -53.16 18.12 -4.62
N HIS A 688 -51.87 17.89 -4.90
CA HIS A 688 -51.29 18.17 -6.22
C HIS A 688 -51.18 16.92 -7.10
N PRO A 689 -52.24 16.55 -7.86
CA PRO A 689 -52.12 15.70 -9.02
C PRO A 689 -51.59 16.56 -10.16
N ASN A 690 -50.34 16.32 -10.57
CA ASN A 690 -49.92 16.65 -11.94
C ASN A 690 -48.80 15.70 -12.35
N SER A 691 -49.23 14.50 -12.74
CA SER A 691 -48.46 13.58 -13.56
C SER A 691 -49.41 12.69 -14.34
N SER A 692 -50.14 13.30 -15.27
CA SER A 692 -50.44 12.62 -16.53
C SER A 692 -49.12 12.56 -17.33
N GLU A 693 -48.79 11.38 -17.86
CA GLU A 693 -47.57 11.02 -18.62
C GLU A 693 -46.33 10.60 -17.82
N LEU A 694 -46.31 9.34 -17.38
CA LEU A 694 -45.66 8.24 -18.10
C LEU A 694 -45.81 6.97 -17.27
N GLN A 695 -46.67 6.07 -17.74
CA GLN A 695 -46.73 4.68 -17.30
C GLN A 695 -45.36 4.04 -17.58
N VAL A 696 -44.58 3.85 -16.52
CA VAL A 696 -43.52 2.85 -16.48
C VAL A 696 -43.96 1.87 -15.40
N ALA A 697 -43.96 0.59 -15.75
CA ALA A 697 -44.49 -0.52 -14.99
C ALA A 697 -44.19 -0.44 -13.49
N HIS A 698 -45.22 -0.78 -12.72
CA HIS A 698 -45.28 -0.98 -11.27
C HIS A 698 -43.91 -1.20 -10.60
N VAL A 699 -43.38 -0.15 -9.98
CA VAL A 699 -42.56 -0.33 -8.77
C VAL A 699 -43.56 -0.23 -7.62
N ASP A 700 -44.17 -1.37 -7.28
CA ASP A 700 -44.98 -1.46 -6.07
C ASP A 700 -44.10 -1.10 -4.89
N VAL A 701 -44.42 0.05 -4.31
CA VAL A 701 -43.96 0.43 -2.98
C VAL A 701 -44.61 -0.57 -2.04
N LEU A 702 -43.84 -1.58 -1.60
CA LEU A 702 -44.24 -2.45 -0.51
C LEU A 702 -44.70 -1.58 0.67
N PRO A 703 -45.92 -1.79 1.21
CA PRO A 703 -46.27 -1.26 2.51
C PRO A 703 -45.37 -1.91 3.58
N PRO A 704 -45.22 -1.29 4.75
CA PRO A 704 -44.57 -1.97 5.88
C PRO A 704 -45.37 -3.25 6.18
N PHE A 705 -44.65 -4.37 6.33
CA PHE A 705 -45.23 -5.66 6.70
C PHE A 705 -46.22 -5.50 7.89
N PRO A 706 -47.47 -5.98 7.80
CA PRO A 706 -48.25 -6.27 8.99
C PRO A 706 -47.55 -7.41 9.73
N ASP A 707 -47.48 -7.32 11.06
CA ASP A 707 -47.02 -8.41 11.92
C ASP A 707 -47.80 -9.68 11.59
N ALA A 708 -47.12 -10.66 10.97
CA ALA A 708 -47.67 -11.97 10.68
C ALA A 708 -47.65 -12.81 11.96
N ALA A 709 -48.68 -12.65 12.78
CA ALA A 709 -49.17 -13.74 13.60
C ALA A 709 -49.87 -14.76 12.69
N ASP A 710 -49.59 -16.05 12.94
CA ASP A 710 -50.27 -17.24 12.42
C ASP A 710 -50.18 -17.57 10.92
N ALA A 711 -49.15 -18.34 10.55
CA ALA A 711 -49.31 -19.60 9.80
C ALA A 711 -47.96 -20.33 9.70
N THR A 712 -47.91 -21.52 10.28
CA THR A 712 -46.79 -22.47 10.31
C THR A 712 -46.32 -22.88 8.91
N THR A 713 -45.16 -22.38 8.49
CA THR A 713 -44.19 -23.14 7.68
C THR A 713 -42.82 -22.56 8.00
N SER A 714 -41.99 -23.36 8.68
CA SER A 714 -40.67 -22.97 9.19
C SER A 714 -39.70 -22.65 8.05
N ILE A 715 -39.67 -21.38 7.65
CA ILE A 715 -38.52 -20.75 7.00
C ILE A 715 -37.36 -20.84 8.01
N PRO A 716 -36.14 -21.25 7.62
CA PRO A 716 -34.98 -21.03 8.46
C PRO A 716 -34.83 -19.51 8.62
N LEU A 717 -35.26 -18.97 9.75
CA LEU A 717 -34.93 -17.62 10.15
C LEU A 717 -33.42 -17.46 9.97
N ILE A 718 -33.01 -16.48 9.18
CA ILE A 718 -31.64 -15.97 9.17
C ILE A 718 -31.26 -15.78 10.64
N PRO A 719 -30.22 -16.47 11.16
CA PRO A 719 -29.75 -16.18 12.50
C PRO A 719 -29.39 -14.69 12.54
N PRO A 720 -29.93 -13.91 13.50
CA PRO A 720 -29.74 -12.46 13.55
C PRO A 720 -28.26 -12.03 13.65
N GLU A 721 -27.36 -12.96 13.93
CA GLU A 721 -25.91 -12.77 14.00
C GLU A 721 -25.20 -12.54 12.65
N LEU A 722 -25.83 -12.85 11.50
CA LEU A 722 -25.18 -12.78 10.17
C LEU A 722 -25.58 -11.57 9.31
N SER A 723 -26.55 -10.75 9.73
CA SER A 723 -26.86 -9.50 9.04
C SER A 723 -25.82 -8.42 9.35
N PRO A 724 -25.23 -7.74 8.34
CA PRO A 724 -24.28 -6.66 8.60
C PRO A 724 -24.94 -5.58 9.47
N PRO A 725 -24.20 -4.94 10.39
CA PRO A 725 -24.78 -3.95 11.31
C PRO A 725 -25.46 -2.84 10.51
N VAL A 726 -26.75 -2.62 10.77
CA VAL A 726 -27.53 -1.57 10.10
C VAL A 726 -26.94 -0.23 10.50
N LYS A 727 -26.37 0.49 9.53
CA LYS A 727 -25.86 1.83 9.76
C LYS A 727 -27.04 2.80 9.89
N TYR A 728 -27.22 3.32 11.08
CA TYR A 728 -28.26 4.32 11.36
C TYR A 728 -27.89 5.69 10.80
N PHE A 729 -28.92 6.47 10.51
CA PHE A 729 -28.82 7.81 9.99
C PHE A 729 -28.28 8.78 11.05
N ASP A 730 -27.21 9.48 10.68
CA ASP A 730 -26.64 10.59 11.46
C ASP A 730 -26.72 11.86 10.61
N VAL A 731 -27.46 12.85 11.10
CA VAL A 731 -27.70 14.12 10.41
C VAL A 731 -26.40 14.87 10.15
N ALA A 732 -25.45 14.87 11.09
CA ALA A 732 -24.19 15.59 10.93
C ALA A 732 -23.31 14.95 9.85
N VAL A 733 -23.21 13.61 9.86
CA VAL A 733 -22.48 12.86 8.83
C VAL A 733 -23.16 13.02 7.47
N HIS A 734 -24.49 12.99 7.42
CA HIS A 734 -25.24 13.16 6.18
C HIS A 734 -25.05 14.56 5.56
N LEU A 735 -25.06 15.61 6.38
CA LEU A 735 -24.79 16.98 5.93
C LEU A 735 -23.40 17.14 5.33
N ASP A 736 -22.36 16.56 5.96
CA ASP A 736 -20.99 16.61 5.43
C ASP A 736 -20.90 15.94 4.04
N ILE A 737 -21.53 14.77 3.90
CA ILE A 737 -21.61 14.05 2.62
C ILE A 737 -22.36 14.90 1.57
N LEU A 738 -23.52 15.48 1.92
CA LEU A 738 -24.31 16.31 1.01
C LEU A 738 -23.57 17.58 0.58
N GLN A 739 -22.87 18.25 1.48
CA GLN A 739 -22.07 19.45 1.19
C GLN A 739 -20.94 19.12 0.21
N LYS A 740 -20.20 18.04 0.47
CA LYS A 740 -19.14 17.57 -0.43
C LYS A 740 -19.68 17.20 -1.81
N ASP A 741 -20.81 16.51 -1.87
CA ASP A 741 -21.47 16.17 -3.12
C ASP A 741 -21.95 17.42 -3.87
N PHE A 742 -22.54 18.38 -3.15
CA PHE A 742 -22.99 19.65 -3.72
C PHE A 742 -21.83 20.40 -4.38
N GLU A 743 -20.68 20.52 -3.70
CA GLU A 743 -19.47 21.13 -4.25
C GLU A 743 -18.96 20.37 -5.48
N ASN A 744 -18.93 19.03 -5.42
CA ASN A 744 -18.50 18.20 -6.54
C ASN A 744 -19.38 18.40 -7.78
N ILE A 745 -20.70 18.47 -7.61
CA ILE A 745 -21.65 18.70 -8.71
C ILE A 745 -21.54 20.14 -9.23
N ALA A 746 -21.34 21.13 -8.36
CA ALA A 746 -21.11 22.52 -8.74
C ALA A 746 -19.83 22.68 -9.56
N ASN A 747 -18.74 22.04 -9.12
CA ASN A 747 -17.46 22.01 -9.82
C ASN A 747 -17.59 21.32 -11.18
N PHE A 748 -18.28 20.17 -11.27
CA PHE A 748 -18.59 19.52 -12.55
C PHE A 748 -19.33 20.49 -13.49
N TYR A 749 -20.38 21.16 -13.01
CA TYR A 749 -21.20 22.02 -13.84
C TYR A 749 -20.42 23.23 -14.36
N THR A 750 -19.63 23.87 -13.50
CA THR A 750 -18.92 25.12 -13.82
C THR A 750 -17.61 24.89 -14.57
N GLN A 751 -16.80 23.90 -14.17
CA GLN A 751 -15.46 23.69 -14.72
C GLN A 751 -15.45 22.73 -15.90
N GLU A 752 -16.36 21.76 -15.95
CA GLU A 752 -16.35 20.70 -16.96
C GLU A 752 -17.47 20.88 -18.00
N PHE A 753 -18.71 21.00 -17.52
CA PHE A 753 -19.89 21.04 -18.37
C PHE A 753 -19.99 22.34 -19.19
N LEU A 754 -20.05 23.52 -18.54
CA LEU A 754 -20.24 24.80 -19.23
C LEU A 754 -19.14 25.09 -20.28
N PRO A 755 -17.83 24.94 -19.98
CA PRO A 755 -16.79 25.17 -20.98
C PRO A 755 -16.80 24.12 -22.10
N GLY A 756 -17.19 22.88 -21.78
CA GLY A 756 -17.36 21.82 -22.78
C GLY A 756 -18.48 22.12 -23.76
N LEU A 757 -19.65 22.53 -23.26
CA LEU A 757 -20.80 22.90 -24.06
C LEU A 757 -20.54 24.16 -24.90
N ALA A 758 -19.93 25.19 -24.32
CA ALA A 758 -19.60 26.44 -25.02
C ALA A 758 -18.68 26.19 -26.21
N ARG A 759 -17.58 25.47 -26.03
CA ARG A 759 -16.65 25.10 -27.11
C ARG A 759 -17.32 24.30 -28.21
N LYS A 760 -18.22 23.37 -27.87
CA LYS A 760 -18.94 22.60 -28.90
C LYS A 760 -19.98 23.41 -29.64
N THR A 761 -20.75 24.22 -28.92
CA THR A 761 -21.73 25.12 -29.54
C THR A 761 -21.04 26.09 -30.48
N GLN A 762 -19.88 26.64 -30.09
CA GLN A 762 -19.07 27.51 -30.94
C GLN A 762 -18.61 26.80 -32.24
N ARG A 763 -18.09 25.57 -32.15
CA ARG A 763 -17.71 24.79 -33.35
C ARG A 763 -18.90 24.47 -34.25
N VAL A 764 -20.08 24.25 -33.68
CA VAL A 764 -21.32 24.04 -34.46
C VAL A 764 -21.73 25.34 -35.16
N LYS A 765 -21.62 26.50 -34.48
CA LYS A 765 -21.85 27.83 -35.07
C LYS A 765 -20.88 28.13 -36.22
N GLU A 766 -19.60 27.79 -36.06
CA GLU A 766 -18.57 27.95 -37.11
C GLU A 766 -18.88 27.09 -38.35
N ARG A 767 -19.45 25.88 -38.15
CA ARG A 767 -19.83 24.97 -39.25
C ARG A 767 -21.12 25.36 -39.97
N LEU A 768 -22.11 25.91 -39.27
CA LEU A 768 -23.44 26.23 -39.82
C LEU A 768 -23.52 27.63 -40.45
N GLY A 769 -22.46 28.44 -40.36
CA GLY A 769 -22.46 29.81 -40.84
C GLY A 769 -23.31 30.76 -39.98
N ARG A 770 -22.98 32.06 -40.01
CA ARG A 770 -23.48 33.09 -39.07
C ARG A 770 -25.00 33.40 -39.15
N ARG A 771 -25.79 32.78 -40.04
CA ARG A 771 -27.15 33.26 -40.36
C ARG A 771 -28.33 32.66 -39.57
N ARG A 772 -28.15 31.63 -38.73
CA ARG A 772 -29.26 31.03 -37.94
C ARG A 772 -29.03 30.96 -36.42
N VAL A 773 -28.18 31.83 -35.87
CA VAL A 773 -27.66 31.68 -34.48
C VAL A 773 -28.37 32.56 -33.44
N VAL A 774 -29.24 33.48 -33.86
CA VAL A 774 -29.91 34.43 -32.94
C VAL A 774 -30.77 33.71 -31.89
N ASP A 775 -31.42 32.59 -32.23
CA ASP A 775 -32.27 31.85 -31.29
C ASP A 775 -31.51 31.05 -30.22
N LEU A 776 -30.24 30.69 -30.46
CA LEU A 776 -29.45 29.89 -29.52
C LEU A 776 -28.84 30.72 -28.36
N LEU A 777 -28.89 32.05 -28.43
CA LEU A 777 -28.26 32.95 -27.45
C LEU A 777 -29.10 33.20 -26.19
N SER A 778 -30.38 32.83 -26.18
CA SER A 778 -31.26 32.93 -25.02
C SER A 778 -30.77 32.10 -23.81
N HIS A 779 -30.14 30.95 -24.06
CA HIS A 779 -29.67 30.05 -22.99
C HIS A 779 -28.31 30.41 -22.37
N VAL A 780 -27.47 31.21 -23.03
CA VAL A 780 -26.13 31.60 -22.51
C VAL A 780 -26.23 32.76 -21.53
N LYS A 781 -27.19 33.68 -21.70
CA LYS A 781 -27.45 34.78 -20.75
C LYS A 781 -27.85 34.27 -19.36
N ILE A 782 -28.42 33.08 -19.26
CA ILE A 782 -28.75 32.44 -17.97
C ILE A 782 -27.46 32.08 -17.21
N GLY A 783 -26.37 31.70 -17.89
CA GLY A 783 -25.09 31.35 -17.26
C GLY A 783 -24.32 32.54 -16.66
N GLN A 784 -24.50 33.76 -17.17
CA GLN A 784 -23.85 34.95 -16.61
C GLN A 784 -24.47 35.41 -15.28
N LYS A 785 -25.76 35.17 -15.05
CA LYS A 785 -26.40 35.35 -13.71
C LYS A 785 -25.84 34.40 -12.64
N TRP A 786 -25.14 33.32 -13.02
CA TRP A 786 -24.54 32.37 -12.07
C TRP A 786 -23.18 32.83 -11.51
N LEU A 787 -22.40 33.61 -12.27
CA LEU A 787 -21.08 34.07 -11.82
C LEU A 787 -21.16 35.08 -10.66
N THR A 788 -22.24 35.85 -10.59
CA THR A 788 -22.45 36.86 -9.54
C THR A 788 -22.87 36.25 -8.20
N PHE A 789 -23.49 35.06 -8.18
CA PHE A 789 -23.90 34.38 -6.94
C PHE A 789 -22.83 33.48 -6.31
N SER A 790 -21.87 32.98 -7.09
CA SER A 790 -20.78 32.14 -6.58
C SER A 790 -19.73 32.93 -5.78
N LYS A 791 -19.61 34.25 -6.00
CA LYS A 791 -18.64 35.10 -5.29
C LYS A 791 -19.13 35.56 -3.91
N THR A 792 -20.44 35.58 -3.67
CA THR A 792 -21.04 36.03 -2.40
C THR A 792 -21.08 34.96 -1.30
N GLY A 793 -20.76 33.70 -1.62
CA GLY A 793 -20.74 32.58 -0.64
C GLY A 793 -19.38 32.30 0.02
N ARG A 794 -18.31 33.02 -0.36
CA ARG A 794 -16.97 32.90 0.26
C ARG A 794 -16.58 34.20 0.96
N GLN A 795 -17.31 34.61 1.97
CA GLN A 795 -16.79 35.52 3.00
C GLN A 795 -17.74 35.54 4.19
N MET A 796 -17.52 34.62 5.14
CA MET A 796 -17.87 34.89 6.51
C MET A 796 -16.87 34.18 7.43
N VAL A 797 -16.48 34.90 8.48
CA VAL A 797 -15.57 34.58 9.60
C VAL A 797 -14.13 35.13 9.49
N ARG A 798 -13.98 36.32 10.11
CA ARG A 798 -12.83 36.89 10.89
C ARG A 798 -11.63 37.44 10.08
N VAL A 799 -11.07 38.65 10.29
CA VAL A 799 -10.85 39.52 11.47
C VAL A 799 -10.65 41.01 11.03
N SER A 800 -11.03 41.95 11.92
CA SER A 800 -10.56 43.34 12.16
C SER A 800 -10.68 44.47 11.10
N LEU A 801 -11.37 45.53 11.53
CA LEU A 801 -10.89 46.93 11.61
C LEU A 801 -9.98 47.41 10.48
N TRP A 802 -10.47 48.26 9.57
CA TRP A 802 -9.73 49.42 9.03
C TRP A 802 -10.76 50.39 8.40
N ARG A 803 -11.50 51.10 9.25
CA ARG A 803 -11.98 52.45 8.93
C ARG A 803 -10.74 53.36 8.94
N LYS A 804 -10.61 54.23 7.94
CA LYS A 804 -9.57 55.26 7.72
C LYS A 804 -8.40 54.84 6.82
N VAL A 805 -8.63 54.93 5.51
CA VAL A 805 -7.75 55.66 4.57
C VAL A 805 -8.73 56.43 3.68
N LEU A 806 -8.95 57.72 3.96
CA LEU A 806 -8.42 58.83 3.15
C LEU A 806 -8.80 58.61 1.67
N GLY A 807 -9.81 59.29 1.13
CA GLY A 807 -9.98 60.73 1.17
C GLY A 807 -9.50 61.30 -0.17
N LYS A 808 -10.46 61.74 -0.99
CA LYS A 808 -10.43 62.84 -1.98
C LYS A 808 -11.58 62.60 -2.97
N TYR A 809 -12.73 63.26 -2.78
CA TYR A 809 -13.08 64.62 -3.25
C TYR A 809 -13.39 64.70 -4.75
N SER A 810 -14.60 65.24 -5.02
CA SER A 810 -14.95 66.15 -6.14
C SER A 810 -14.84 65.55 -7.55
N GLN A 811 -15.81 65.53 -8.45
CA GLN A 811 -16.94 66.38 -8.87
C GLN A 811 -17.67 65.54 -9.95
N GLY A 812 -18.93 65.71 -10.34
CA GLY A 812 -19.95 66.71 -10.08
C GLY A 812 -21.21 66.40 -10.90
N ASN A 813 -22.35 66.88 -10.41
CA ASN A 813 -23.59 67.32 -11.08
C ASN A 813 -24.01 66.67 -12.41
N GLN A 814 -25.16 66.00 -12.44
CA GLN A 814 -26.50 66.60 -12.54
C GLN A 814 -27.56 65.63 -12.04
#